data_AF-A0A928LDN8-F1
#
_entry.id   AF-A0A928LDN8-F1
#
_cell.length_a   1.000
_cell.length_b   1.000
_cell.length_c   1.000
_cell.angle_alpha   90.00
_cell.angle_beta   90.00
_cell.angle_gamma   90.00
#
_symmetry.space_group_name_H-M   'P 1'
#
loop_
_entity.id
_entity.type
_entity.pdbx_description
1 polymer ?
#
loop_
_entity_poly.entity_id
_entity_poly.type
_entity_poly.pdbx_seq_one_letter_code
_entity_poly.pdbx_strand_id
1 'polypeptide(L)'
;MISKKNKALVAGILAAATSASAVMPTIGSAANSYASEGGANKSYAAMFESLYDDVMTNGEKNGYLSSQNNGGDSFGIPYHAVETLVIEAPDYGHETTSEAMSYIAWIAAMHDVLVEKGQISGSNDLDKAWTTLEAIIPGWSKATSDKLEYGTIWEQERLKADTAEEGDLPDAYPTSQPGVEAINPYYSIFKSAYGSDNGYYLMHWLADVDDWYGFGGGNGKFTFINTFQRGEQESCFETVPHPCIEDLKYGNTDKEGDNGNGIKAIFNGLNKVPSQYSFTNAPDAEDRAIQAIYFANRYGVNTGELSALAGKMGDQCRNDMFDKYYKAIGKGTKITDSSAGAGTGSNSSQHFLMAWYTSWGGAYKASYGNYGWAWQIGCSHSHQFYQNPLAAYALCYDSKINAGMKAKDATSDYEESLKRQLEMYLWLQSVDGPFAGGCTNSWRGRYETYPSGHATFYDMAYVPHPVYADPGSNHWIGNQVWSTQRLAELYYDVVTNGDKSGGMKVGGLSIEDALDALLSRWIEWFEENTKFDYTDPETGKYMSYAIPSNLDWGKDDTDYTCTPDTWTGTYDPNGNQSLTCKITGYGQGDIGCVSSLCNTLIYYAAAKGVDSKYAYEEGSSVAEKGLYLANRLLSMQWEGGRDDIGLAYEDCNGSLKRVFEQKVYIPDYYKGEMPDGSKLEPGATFLSIRESYKKDPMFQELQEVYEATGETEDYKYKLHRFWHMGDALMSYGGMALLYPDVKPIGVEPPTPDTSEGTTGGTATLWGDANCDDKVNLADAVLIMQNKANPSKYTIKAQGELNGDVDENGNGLTNKDALKIQQFMLGLVDSLEP
;
A
#
# COMPACT_ATOMS: atom_id res chain seq x y z
N MET A 1 17.33 -14.08 66.76
CA MET A 1 17.05 -15.44 66.25
C MET A 1 15.59 -15.51 65.84
N ILE A 2 15.34 -15.52 64.53
CA ILE A 2 14.00 -15.64 63.95
C ILE A 2 13.71 -17.14 63.78
N SER A 3 12.54 -17.61 64.21
CA SER A 3 12.20 -19.04 64.28
C SER A 3 12.18 -19.69 62.89
N LYS A 4 12.45 -21.00 62.82
CA LYS A 4 12.39 -21.82 61.58
C LYS A 4 11.04 -21.72 60.85
N LYS A 5 9.94 -21.35 61.53
CA LYS A 5 8.63 -21.13 60.90
C LYS A 5 8.55 -19.84 60.06
N ASN A 6 9.38 -18.84 60.34
CA ASN A 6 9.34 -17.56 59.61
C ASN A 6 10.30 -17.51 58.41
N LYS A 7 11.20 -18.48 58.24
CA LYS A 7 11.99 -18.64 57.00
C LYS A 7 11.23 -19.38 55.89
N ALA A 8 10.25 -20.22 56.25
CA ALA A 8 9.37 -20.87 55.26
C ALA A 8 8.29 -19.92 54.70
N LEU A 9 7.83 -18.94 55.49
CA LEU A 9 6.83 -17.98 55.05
C LEU A 9 7.38 -16.93 54.07
N VAL A 10 8.65 -16.53 54.22
CA VAL A 10 9.30 -15.53 53.33
C VAL A 10 9.88 -16.16 52.05
N ALA A 11 10.17 -17.47 52.05
CA ALA A 11 10.50 -18.20 50.83
C ALA A 11 9.26 -18.67 50.04
N GLY A 12 8.10 -18.83 50.69
CA GLY A 12 6.83 -19.16 50.05
C GLY A 12 6.14 -17.96 49.39
N ILE A 13 6.28 -16.75 49.93
CA ILE A 13 5.65 -15.54 49.36
C ILE A 13 6.43 -15.02 48.14
N LEU A 14 7.71 -15.37 47.98
CA LEU A 14 8.50 -15.01 46.78
C LEU A 14 8.53 -16.09 45.70
N ALA A 15 7.94 -17.27 45.93
CA ALA A 15 7.79 -18.35 44.95
C ALA A 15 6.33 -18.63 44.57
N ALA A 16 5.35 -18.05 45.30
CA ALA A 16 3.93 -18.07 44.93
C ALA A 16 3.49 -16.81 44.15
N ALA A 17 4.40 -15.84 43.92
CA ALA A 17 4.18 -14.73 42.98
C ALA A 17 4.60 -15.08 41.54
N THR A 18 5.03 -16.32 41.28
CA THR A 18 5.54 -16.77 39.98
C THR A 18 4.86 -18.04 39.44
N SER A 19 3.72 -18.47 40.01
CA SER A 19 2.97 -19.63 39.49
C SER A 19 1.52 -19.71 40.00
N ALA A 20 0.72 -18.67 39.77
CA ALA A 20 -0.75 -18.63 39.74
C ALA A 20 -1.13 -17.14 39.73
N SER A 21 -1.65 -16.52 38.68
CA SER A 21 -2.39 -17.06 37.55
C SER A 21 -1.97 -16.26 36.33
N ALA A 22 -1.45 -16.93 35.32
CA ALA A 22 -1.84 -16.59 33.96
C ALA A 22 -3.35 -16.79 33.90
N VAL A 23 -4.10 -15.79 34.39
CA VAL A 23 -5.29 -15.40 33.66
C VAL A 23 -4.69 -14.82 32.40
N MET A 24 -4.41 -15.68 31.41
CA MET A 24 -4.62 -15.22 30.05
C MET A 24 -5.98 -14.56 30.11
N PRO A 25 -6.13 -13.30 29.68
CA PRO A 25 -7.43 -12.85 29.30
C PRO A 25 -7.90 -13.90 28.30
N THR A 26 -8.78 -14.80 28.71
CA THR A 26 -9.75 -15.35 27.77
C THR A 26 -10.61 -14.14 27.43
N ILE A 27 -10.06 -13.26 26.59
CA ILE A 27 -10.86 -12.48 25.67
C ILE A 27 -11.38 -13.57 24.75
N GLY A 28 -12.45 -14.23 25.17
CA GLY A 28 -13.44 -14.62 24.19
C GLY A 28 -13.84 -13.29 23.58
N SER A 29 -13.20 -12.91 22.47
CA SER A 29 -13.69 -11.81 21.66
C SER A 29 -15.15 -12.16 21.44
N ALA A 30 -16.07 -11.29 21.88
CA ALA A 30 -17.42 -11.40 21.38
C ALA A 30 -17.30 -11.45 19.85
N ALA A 31 -18.02 -12.37 19.21
CA ALA A 31 -18.02 -12.46 17.76
C ALA A 31 -18.32 -11.07 17.18
N ASN A 32 -17.54 -10.64 16.21
CA ASN A 32 -17.71 -9.32 15.63
C ASN A 32 -19.01 -9.32 14.83
N SER A 33 -20.03 -8.59 15.32
CA SER A 33 -21.34 -8.60 14.69
C SER A 33 -21.31 -8.07 13.25
N TYR A 34 -20.42 -7.13 12.94
CA TYR A 34 -20.25 -6.60 11.59
C TYR A 34 -19.65 -7.62 10.63
N ALA A 35 -18.79 -8.51 11.13
CA ALA A 35 -18.15 -9.54 10.31
C ALA A 35 -19.16 -10.53 9.69
N SER A 36 -20.31 -10.75 10.35
CA SER A 36 -21.36 -11.67 9.89
C SER A 36 -22.62 -10.96 9.39
N GLU A 37 -22.68 -9.63 9.46
CA GLU A 37 -23.84 -8.84 9.03
C GLU A 37 -24.18 -9.10 7.56
N GLY A 38 -25.46 -9.28 7.24
CA GLY A 38 -25.91 -9.63 5.89
C GLY A 38 -25.43 -11.00 5.38
N GLY A 39 -24.68 -11.78 6.18
CA GLY A 39 -23.97 -12.97 5.73
C GLY A 39 -22.66 -12.67 5.00
N ALA A 40 -22.03 -11.52 5.26
CA ALA A 40 -20.81 -11.08 4.57
C ALA A 40 -19.63 -12.05 4.71
N ASN A 41 -19.57 -12.86 5.77
CA ASN A 41 -18.51 -13.88 5.93
C ASN A 41 -18.80 -15.23 5.25
N LYS A 42 -19.91 -15.43 4.54
CA LYS A 42 -20.26 -16.76 3.96
C LYS A 42 -19.29 -17.26 2.88
N SER A 43 -18.63 -16.34 2.18
CA SER A 43 -17.64 -16.61 1.14
C SER A 43 -16.77 -15.36 0.94
N TYR A 44 -15.64 -15.52 0.25
CA TYR A 44 -14.82 -14.38 -0.14
C TYR A 44 -15.49 -13.44 -1.14
N ALA A 45 -16.41 -13.96 -1.99
CA ALA A 45 -17.25 -13.13 -2.85
C ALA A 45 -18.20 -12.24 -2.03
N ALA A 46 -18.81 -12.77 -0.97
CA ALA A 46 -19.68 -11.99 -0.08
C ALA A 46 -18.89 -10.94 0.73
N MET A 47 -17.66 -11.26 1.14
CA MET A 47 -16.76 -10.29 1.78
C MET A 47 -16.40 -9.16 0.82
N PHE A 48 -16.09 -9.49 -0.43
CA PHE A 48 -15.83 -8.52 -1.49
C PHE A 48 -17.04 -7.62 -1.73
N GLU A 49 -18.24 -8.17 -1.96
CA GLU A 49 -19.46 -7.39 -2.19
C GLU A 49 -19.77 -6.46 -1.01
N SER A 50 -19.69 -6.97 0.23
CA SER A 50 -19.94 -6.16 1.42
C SER A 50 -18.96 -5.00 1.56
N LEU A 51 -17.67 -5.23 1.32
CA LEU A 51 -16.67 -4.16 1.44
C LEU A 51 -16.73 -3.19 0.25
N TYR A 52 -17.06 -3.69 -0.96
CA TYR A 52 -17.27 -2.86 -2.14
C TYR A 52 -18.44 -1.92 -1.91
N ASP A 53 -19.51 -2.42 -1.29
CA ASP A 53 -20.65 -1.60 -0.95
C ASP A 53 -20.31 -0.49 0.03
N ASP A 54 -19.43 -0.72 1.00
CA ASP A 54 -19.06 0.34 1.94
C ASP A 54 -18.15 1.40 1.32
N VAL A 55 -17.22 0.98 0.48
CA VAL A 55 -16.10 1.81 0.00
C VAL A 55 -16.44 2.50 -1.31
N MET A 56 -17.14 1.81 -2.20
CA MET A 56 -17.46 2.26 -3.56
C MET A 56 -18.93 2.65 -3.68
N THR A 57 -19.87 1.73 -3.41
CA THR A 57 -21.32 1.99 -3.60
C THR A 57 -21.83 3.08 -2.66
N ASN A 58 -21.48 2.97 -1.37
CA ASN A 58 -21.85 3.92 -0.31
C ASN A 58 -20.67 4.79 0.11
N GLY A 59 -19.60 4.85 -0.70
CA GLY A 59 -18.35 5.53 -0.35
C GLY A 59 -18.52 7.01 0.02
N GLU A 60 -19.45 7.73 -0.63
CA GLU A 60 -19.74 9.13 -0.25
C GLU A 60 -20.38 9.23 1.13
N LYS A 61 -21.33 8.33 1.43
CA LYS A 61 -22.02 8.29 2.73
C LYS A 61 -21.07 7.88 3.85
N ASN A 62 -20.18 6.94 3.57
CA ASN A 62 -19.22 6.40 4.54
C ASN A 62 -17.94 7.25 4.63
N GLY A 63 -17.80 8.29 3.81
CA GLY A 63 -16.71 9.27 3.87
C GLY A 63 -15.44 8.88 3.13
N TYR A 64 -15.43 7.78 2.37
CA TYR A 64 -14.30 7.43 1.48
C TYR A 64 -14.23 8.31 0.24
N LEU A 65 -15.39 8.69 -0.30
CA LEU A 65 -15.49 9.44 -1.55
C LEU A 65 -16.04 10.84 -1.27
N SER A 66 -15.44 11.85 -1.88
CA SER A 66 -15.97 13.22 -1.85
C SER A 66 -17.26 13.33 -2.66
N SER A 67 -18.12 14.27 -2.29
CA SER A 67 -19.24 14.70 -3.15
C SER A 67 -18.77 15.37 -4.45
N GLN A 68 -17.50 15.75 -4.53
CA GLN A 68 -16.87 16.23 -5.75
C GLN A 68 -16.49 15.07 -6.65
N ASN A 69 -16.67 15.25 -7.96
CA ASN A 69 -16.38 14.23 -8.97
C ASN A 69 -15.76 14.87 -10.22
N ASN A 70 -15.36 14.04 -11.18
CA ASN A 70 -14.80 14.51 -12.43
C ASN A 70 -15.86 14.78 -13.53
N GLY A 71 -17.10 15.05 -13.12
CA GLY A 71 -18.26 15.18 -14.02
C GLY A 71 -18.59 13.89 -14.78
N GLY A 72 -19.59 13.95 -15.66
CA GLY A 72 -20.05 12.78 -16.41
C GLY A 72 -20.60 11.69 -15.49
N ASP A 73 -20.45 10.43 -15.91
CA ASP A 73 -20.68 9.27 -15.06
C ASP A 73 -19.35 8.91 -14.38
N SER A 74 -19.13 9.45 -13.18
CA SER A 74 -17.96 9.20 -12.33
C SER A 74 -18.37 8.94 -10.88
N PHE A 75 -17.50 8.29 -10.12
CA PHE A 75 -17.61 8.23 -8.67
C PHE A 75 -17.22 9.57 -8.06
N GLY A 76 -17.50 9.73 -6.76
CA GLY A 76 -16.84 10.75 -5.97
C GLY A 76 -15.32 10.54 -5.97
N ILE A 77 -14.56 11.63 -5.87
CA ILE A 77 -13.10 11.57 -5.79
C ILE A 77 -12.71 10.90 -4.46
N PRO A 78 -11.93 9.81 -4.47
CA PRO A 78 -11.53 9.15 -3.24
C PRO A 78 -10.61 10.05 -2.43
N TYR A 79 -10.89 10.21 -1.15
CA TYR A 79 -9.93 10.75 -0.20
C TYR A 79 -8.81 9.73 0.04
N HIS A 80 -7.70 10.18 0.61
CA HIS A 80 -6.67 9.29 1.08
C HIS A 80 -7.17 8.41 2.23
N ALA A 81 -7.93 8.98 3.16
CA ALA A 81 -8.61 8.27 4.24
C ALA A 81 -9.95 8.93 4.59
N VAL A 82 -10.85 8.17 5.25
CA VAL A 82 -12.09 8.71 5.82
C VAL A 82 -11.76 9.75 6.90
N GLU A 83 -10.80 9.43 7.76
CA GLU A 83 -10.30 10.30 8.81
C GLU A 83 -9.42 11.42 8.26
N THR A 84 -9.44 12.57 8.93
CA THR A 84 -8.81 13.80 8.47
C THR A 84 -7.42 14.05 9.06
N LEU A 85 -7.17 13.59 10.30
CA LEU A 85 -5.85 13.69 10.94
C LEU A 85 -4.94 12.53 10.49
N VAL A 86 -4.40 12.64 9.28
CA VAL A 86 -3.48 11.67 8.68
C VAL A 86 -2.24 12.40 8.15
N ILE A 87 -1.07 12.04 8.69
CA ILE A 87 0.23 12.60 8.28
C ILE A 87 1.19 11.45 8.04
N GLU A 88 1.43 11.13 6.76
CA GLU A 88 2.31 10.02 6.36
C GLU A 88 3.07 10.33 5.06
N ALA A 89 2.35 10.49 3.94
CA ALA A 89 2.85 11.00 2.67
C ALA A 89 2.01 12.21 2.23
N PRO A 90 0.67 12.10 2.09
CA PRO A 90 -0.19 13.25 2.32
C PRO A 90 -0.09 13.68 3.79
N ASP A 91 -0.31 14.97 4.04
CA ASP A 91 -0.24 15.57 5.37
C ASP A 91 -1.60 16.05 5.89
N TYR A 92 -2.68 15.68 5.17
CA TYR A 92 -4.07 15.78 5.58
C TYR A 92 -4.90 14.66 4.92
N GLY A 93 -5.81 14.02 5.67
CA GLY A 93 -6.49 12.80 5.24
C GLY A 93 -7.49 12.97 4.07
N HIS A 94 -8.02 14.19 3.89
CA HIS A 94 -8.91 14.53 2.75
C HIS A 94 -8.16 15.17 1.57
N GLU A 95 -6.83 15.07 1.56
CA GLU A 95 -6.09 15.05 0.30
C GLU A 95 -6.39 13.75 -0.45
N THR A 96 -5.98 13.69 -1.71
CA THR A 96 -5.96 12.46 -2.49
C THR A 96 -4.66 12.35 -3.26
N THR A 97 -4.36 11.13 -3.68
CA THR A 97 -3.14 10.80 -4.39
C THR A 97 -3.43 10.09 -5.71
N SER A 98 -2.47 10.11 -6.63
CA SER A 98 -2.53 9.25 -7.82
C SER A 98 -2.62 7.78 -7.43
N GLU A 99 -2.02 7.39 -6.30
CA GLU A 99 -2.17 6.09 -5.67
C GLU A 99 -3.65 5.76 -5.41
N ALA A 100 -4.39 6.58 -4.64
CA ALA A 100 -5.82 6.37 -4.39
C ALA A 100 -6.64 6.30 -5.69
N MET A 101 -6.31 7.16 -6.67
CA MET A 101 -6.95 7.17 -7.99
C MET A 101 -6.66 5.91 -8.81
N SER A 102 -5.47 5.33 -8.71
CA SER A 102 -5.18 4.05 -9.38
C SER A 102 -5.88 2.87 -8.69
N TYR A 103 -6.04 2.89 -7.37
CA TYR A 103 -6.82 1.89 -6.63
C TYR A 103 -8.31 1.92 -7.03
N ILE A 104 -8.90 3.09 -7.30
CA ILE A 104 -10.31 3.15 -7.74
C ILE A 104 -10.52 2.37 -9.03
N ALA A 105 -9.58 2.48 -9.99
CA ALA A 105 -9.62 1.76 -11.25
C ALA A 105 -9.38 0.26 -11.03
N TRP A 106 -8.47 -0.11 -10.12
CA TRP A 106 -8.14 -1.51 -9.85
C TRP A 106 -9.28 -2.26 -9.14
N ILE A 107 -9.91 -1.63 -8.15
CA ILE A 107 -11.10 -2.13 -7.46
C ILE A 107 -12.24 -2.36 -8.44
N ALA A 108 -12.53 -1.37 -9.31
CA ALA A 108 -13.58 -1.50 -10.31
C ALA A 108 -13.26 -2.58 -11.35
N ALA A 109 -11.98 -2.75 -11.73
CA ALA A 109 -11.57 -3.85 -12.60
C ALA A 109 -11.81 -5.23 -11.94
N MET A 110 -11.51 -5.40 -10.65
CA MET A 110 -11.84 -6.62 -9.91
C MET A 110 -13.35 -6.88 -9.85
N HIS A 111 -14.14 -5.86 -9.54
CA HIS A 111 -15.59 -5.95 -9.54
C HIS A 111 -16.13 -6.44 -10.89
N ASP A 112 -15.75 -5.77 -11.98
CA ASP A 112 -16.22 -6.09 -13.34
C ASP A 112 -15.77 -7.49 -13.77
N VAL A 113 -14.58 -7.93 -13.36
CA VAL A 113 -14.10 -9.29 -13.59
C VAL A 113 -14.92 -10.32 -12.83
N LEU A 114 -15.24 -10.08 -11.56
CA LEU A 114 -16.08 -11.00 -10.78
C LEU A 114 -17.50 -11.07 -11.35
N VAL A 115 -18.05 -9.97 -11.86
CA VAL A 115 -19.32 -9.95 -12.60
C VAL A 115 -19.21 -10.77 -13.89
N GLU A 116 -18.18 -10.55 -14.71
CA GLU A 116 -17.93 -11.28 -15.96
C GLU A 116 -17.73 -12.80 -15.71
N LYS A 117 -17.20 -13.17 -14.55
CA LYS A 117 -17.06 -14.58 -14.13
C LYS A 117 -18.27 -15.15 -13.41
N GLY A 118 -19.33 -14.36 -13.21
CA GLY A 118 -20.55 -14.78 -12.52
C GLY A 118 -20.32 -15.14 -11.06
N GLN A 119 -19.26 -14.61 -10.44
CA GLN A 119 -18.97 -14.79 -9.01
C GLN A 119 -19.79 -13.84 -8.14
N ILE A 120 -20.13 -12.66 -8.68
CA ILE A 120 -20.99 -11.66 -8.05
C ILE A 120 -22.01 -11.15 -9.07
N SER A 121 -23.03 -10.42 -8.60
CA SER A 121 -24.00 -9.75 -9.47
C SER A 121 -23.69 -8.26 -9.55
N GLY A 122 -23.80 -7.65 -10.74
CA GLY A 122 -23.52 -6.22 -10.89
C GLY A 122 -23.52 -5.74 -12.34
N SER A 123 -23.14 -4.47 -12.52
CA SER A 123 -22.86 -3.84 -13.81
C SER A 123 -21.43 -3.31 -13.84
N ASN A 124 -20.88 -3.08 -15.02
CA ASN A 124 -19.51 -2.61 -15.14
C ASN A 124 -19.32 -1.18 -14.59
N ASP A 125 -18.31 -1.01 -13.75
CA ASP A 125 -17.95 0.25 -13.09
C ASP A 125 -16.58 0.80 -13.55
N LEU A 126 -15.82 0.05 -14.34
CA LEU A 126 -14.46 0.45 -14.73
C LEU A 126 -14.38 1.76 -15.53
N ASP A 127 -15.31 2.01 -16.46
CA ASP A 127 -15.37 3.28 -17.21
C ASP A 127 -15.62 4.48 -16.27
N LYS A 128 -16.47 4.27 -15.26
CA LYS A 128 -16.80 5.26 -14.23
C LYS A 128 -15.60 5.54 -13.33
N ALA A 129 -14.88 4.49 -12.93
CA ALA A 129 -13.65 4.62 -12.15
C ALA A 129 -12.53 5.33 -12.93
N TRP A 130 -12.33 5.00 -14.21
CA TRP A 130 -11.34 5.69 -15.05
C TRP A 130 -11.68 7.17 -15.25
N THR A 131 -12.96 7.49 -15.46
CA THR A 131 -13.42 8.90 -15.52
C THR A 131 -13.11 9.64 -14.21
N THR A 132 -13.20 8.95 -13.07
CA THR A 132 -12.85 9.52 -11.75
C THR A 132 -11.34 9.73 -11.62
N LEU A 133 -10.51 8.76 -12.02
CA LEU A 133 -9.05 8.84 -12.05
C LEU A 133 -8.57 10.06 -12.85
N GLU A 134 -9.20 10.37 -13.99
CA GLU A 134 -8.86 11.54 -14.80
C GLU A 134 -8.99 12.88 -14.04
N ALA A 135 -9.62 12.93 -12.85
CA ALA A 135 -9.64 14.12 -11.99
C ALA A 135 -8.23 14.57 -11.60
N ILE A 136 -7.28 13.64 -11.47
CA ILE A 136 -5.91 13.94 -11.06
C ILE A 136 -4.94 14.11 -12.23
N ILE A 137 -5.41 13.97 -13.48
CA ILE A 137 -4.59 14.18 -14.68
C ILE A 137 -4.71 15.66 -15.11
N PRO A 138 -3.64 16.46 -15.03
CA PRO A 138 -3.67 17.84 -15.51
C PRO A 138 -4.02 17.88 -17.00
N GLY A 139 -5.07 18.63 -17.35
CA GLY A 139 -5.60 18.71 -18.73
C GLY A 139 -6.82 17.80 -19.00
N TRP A 140 -7.11 16.84 -18.14
CA TRP A 140 -8.32 16.01 -18.21
C TRP A 140 -9.25 16.20 -17.01
N SER A 141 -8.73 16.78 -15.92
CA SER A 141 -9.54 17.16 -14.77
C SER A 141 -10.63 18.17 -15.13
N LYS A 142 -11.88 17.81 -14.84
CA LYS A 142 -13.06 18.67 -14.80
C LYS A 142 -13.42 19.07 -13.37
N ALA A 143 -12.78 18.47 -12.38
CA ALA A 143 -12.96 18.75 -10.96
C ALA A 143 -12.31 20.08 -10.55
N THR A 144 -11.15 20.40 -11.14
CA THR A 144 -10.48 21.67 -10.89
C THR A 144 -11.17 22.86 -11.57
N SER A 145 -11.08 24.04 -10.93
CA SER A 145 -11.51 25.32 -11.52
C SER A 145 -10.42 26.03 -12.34
N ASP A 146 -9.24 25.42 -12.44
CA ASP A 146 -8.07 25.96 -13.10
C ASP A 146 -8.29 26.16 -14.61
N LYS A 147 -7.60 27.16 -15.17
CA LYS A 147 -7.72 27.57 -16.59
C LYS A 147 -6.39 27.55 -17.32
N LEU A 148 -5.54 26.57 -17.00
CA LEU A 148 -4.28 26.37 -17.71
C LEU A 148 -4.52 25.89 -19.14
N GLU A 149 -3.71 26.38 -20.07
CA GLU A 149 -3.66 25.89 -21.44
C GLU A 149 -2.61 24.77 -21.52
N TYR A 150 -2.94 23.59 -20.96
CA TYR A 150 -2.00 22.47 -20.81
C TYR A 150 -1.35 22.02 -22.13
N GLY A 151 -2.07 22.11 -23.26
CA GLY A 151 -1.53 21.80 -24.59
C GLY A 151 -0.36 22.69 -25.05
N THR A 152 -0.14 23.85 -24.44
CA THR A 152 0.98 24.76 -24.80
C THR A 152 2.36 24.16 -24.54
N ILE A 153 2.45 23.11 -23.73
CA ILE A 153 3.69 22.33 -23.57
C ILE A 153 4.16 21.73 -24.89
N TRP A 154 3.22 21.38 -25.79
CA TRP A 154 3.52 20.84 -27.12
C TRP A 154 3.88 21.91 -28.14
N GLU A 155 3.69 23.18 -27.85
CA GLU A 155 4.04 24.28 -28.75
C GLU A 155 5.54 24.61 -28.66
N GLN A 156 6.20 24.21 -27.58
CA GLN A 156 7.62 24.49 -27.35
C GLN A 156 8.51 23.85 -28.42
N GLU A 157 9.65 24.48 -28.73
CA GLU A 157 10.65 23.89 -29.63
C GLU A 157 11.36 22.70 -28.98
N ARG A 158 11.52 22.76 -27.65
CA ARG A 158 12.13 21.74 -26.79
C ARG A 158 11.68 21.95 -25.34
N LEU A 159 11.75 20.90 -24.52
CA LEU A 159 11.66 21.04 -23.06
C LEU A 159 13.06 21.13 -22.47
N LYS A 160 13.26 22.12 -21.62
CA LYS A 160 14.55 22.47 -21.05
C LYS A 160 14.41 22.82 -19.58
N ALA A 161 15.11 22.11 -18.69
CA ALA A 161 15.21 22.46 -17.28
C ALA A 161 16.59 23.07 -16.95
N ASP A 162 16.63 23.92 -15.94
CA ASP A 162 17.89 24.33 -15.32
C ASP A 162 18.29 23.28 -14.29
N THR A 163 19.57 22.89 -14.29
CA THR A 163 20.07 21.92 -13.32
C THR A 163 20.24 22.55 -11.94
N ALA A 164 19.94 21.78 -10.90
CA ALA A 164 20.18 22.12 -9.51
C ALA A 164 20.60 20.89 -8.72
N GLU A 165 21.50 21.09 -7.76
CA GLU A 165 21.86 20.09 -6.75
C GLU A 165 20.66 19.75 -5.86
N GLU A 166 20.55 18.52 -5.35
CA GLU A 166 19.71 18.22 -4.18
C GLU A 166 20.50 18.46 -2.90
N GLY A 167 19.85 18.85 -1.81
CA GLY A 167 20.46 18.98 -0.49
C GLY A 167 20.14 17.78 0.39
N ASP A 168 21.00 17.47 1.37
CA ASP A 168 20.72 16.37 2.31
C ASP A 168 19.63 16.77 3.33
N LEU A 169 19.57 18.04 3.70
CA LEU A 169 18.65 18.61 4.70
C LEU A 169 17.80 19.73 4.10
N PRO A 170 16.58 19.99 4.62
CA PRO A 170 15.75 21.11 4.17
C PRO A 170 16.42 22.48 4.26
N ASP A 171 17.36 22.67 5.20
CA ASP A 171 18.08 23.94 5.38
C ASP A 171 19.16 24.23 4.33
N ALA A 172 19.51 23.24 3.51
CA ALA A 172 20.38 23.41 2.35
C ALA A 172 19.68 24.08 1.16
N TYR A 173 18.35 24.25 1.22
CA TYR A 173 17.57 24.84 0.13
C TYR A 173 17.36 26.35 0.32
N PRO A 174 17.36 27.15 -0.76
CA PRO A 174 17.54 26.76 -2.17
C PRO A 174 18.99 26.36 -2.49
N THR A 175 19.15 25.32 -3.32
CA THR A 175 20.46 24.74 -3.65
C THR A 175 21.18 25.46 -4.80
N SER A 176 22.45 25.12 -5.00
CA SER A 176 23.28 25.69 -6.07
C SER A 176 22.86 25.18 -7.46
N GLN A 177 22.89 26.08 -8.43
CA GLN A 177 22.70 25.76 -9.85
C GLN A 177 24.04 25.88 -10.58
N PRO A 178 24.53 24.83 -11.27
CA PRO A 178 25.82 24.89 -11.96
C PRO A 178 25.75 25.63 -13.31
N GLY A 179 24.57 26.12 -13.72
CA GLY A 179 24.39 26.84 -14.98
C GLY A 179 24.45 25.96 -16.23
N VAL A 180 24.09 24.68 -16.10
CA VAL A 180 24.00 23.73 -17.22
C VAL A 180 22.53 23.42 -17.51
N GLU A 181 22.17 23.44 -18.80
CA GLU A 181 20.83 23.09 -19.25
C GLU A 181 20.65 21.57 -19.30
N ALA A 182 19.48 21.09 -18.90
CA ALA A 182 19.01 19.73 -19.12
C ALA A 182 18.00 19.73 -20.28
N ILE A 183 18.28 18.97 -21.34
CA ILE A 183 17.43 18.92 -22.55
C ILE A 183 16.79 17.54 -22.64
N ASN A 184 15.45 17.48 -22.66
CA ASN A 184 14.73 16.23 -22.83
C ASN A 184 15.00 15.65 -24.24
N PRO A 185 15.64 14.47 -24.36
CA PRO A 185 15.95 13.85 -25.65
C PRO A 185 14.73 13.23 -26.36
N TYR A 186 13.61 13.07 -25.65
CA TYR A 186 12.37 12.40 -26.10
C TYR A 186 11.22 13.34 -26.42
N TYR A 187 11.32 14.62 -26.09
CA TYR A 187 10.23 15.57 -26.31
C TYR A 187 9.72 15.59 -27.77
N SER A 188 10.62 15.58 -28.77
CA SER A 188 10.20 15.62 -30.18
C SER A 188 9.43 14.36 -30.62
N ILE A 189 9.74 13.21 -30.01
CA ILE A 189 9.05 11.95 -30.24
C ILE A 189 7.62 12.04 -29.65
N PHE A 190 7.48 12.50 -28.41
CA PHE A 190 6.17 12.70 -27.78
C PHE A 190 5.34 13.75 -28.49
N LYS A 191 5.92 14.91 -28.81
CA LYS A 191 5.24 15.97 -29.58
C LYS A 191 4.72 15.47 -30.92
N SER A 192 5.47 14.58 -31.59
CA SER A 192 5.03 14.00 -32.87
C SER A 192 3.82 13.07 -32.72
N ALA A 193 3.73 12.35 -31.60
CA ALA A 193 2.65 11.39 -31.33
C ALA A 193 1.41 12.03 -30.68
N TYR A 194 1.62 13.03 -29.81
CA TYR A 194 0.64 13.57 -28.87
C TYR A 194 0.52 15.09 -28.92
N GLY A 195 1.11 15.79 -29.90
CA GLY A 195 1.10 17.25 -29.95
C GLY A 195 -0.28 17.91 -30.09
N SER A 196 -1.35 17.12 -30.30
CA SER A 196 -2.75 17.57 -30.27
C SER A 196 -3.44 17.35 -28.93
N ASP A 197 -2.81 16.67 -27.99
CA ASP A 197 -3.39 16.34 -26.69
C ASP A 197 -3.33 17.55 -25.75
N ASN A 198 -4.15 17.54 -24.70
CA ASN A 198 -4.22 18.64 -23.73
C ASN A 198 -3.14 18.51 -22.65
N GLY A 199 -1.87 18.44 -23.06
CA GLY A 199 -0.72 18.19 -22.18
C GLY A 199 -0.35 16.71 -22.08
N TYR A 200 0.42 16.37 -21.05
CA TYR A 200 0.74 14.98 -20.70
C TYR A 200 -0.46 14.30 -20.05
N TYR A 201 -0.77 13.08 -20.48
CA TYR A 201 -1.73 12.16 -19.89
C TYR A 201 -1.07 11.34 -18.77
N LEU A 202 -0.53 12.06 -17.79
CA LEU A 202 0.10 11.54 -16.58
C LEU A 202 -0.63 12.09 -15.36
N MET A 203 -0.76 11.28 -14.32
CA MET A 203 -1.39 11.68 -13.08
C MET A 203 -0.45 12.62 -12.33
N HIS A 204 -0.97 13.74 -11.83
CA HIS A 204 -0.25 14.44 -10.77
C HIS A 204 -0.38 13.63 -9.48
N TRP A 205 0.66 13.62 -8.63
CA TRP A 205 0.68 12.71 -7.48
C TRP A 205 -0.21 13.14 -6.31
N LEU A 206 -0.48 14.44 -6.11
CA LEU A 206 -1.20 14.95 -4.93
C LEU A 206 -2.22 16.03 -5.28
N ALA A 207 -3.39 15.99 -4.63
CA ALA A 207 -4.37 17.05 -4.72
C ALA A 207 -5.12 17.25 -3.39
N ASP A 208 -5.47 18.51 -3.14
CA ASP A 208 -6.36 18.93 -2.07
C ASP A 208 -7.79 18.84 -2.60
N VAL A 209 -8.53 17.82 -2.18
CA VAL A 209 -9.85 17.52 -2.75
C VAL A 209 -10.83 18.64 -2.45
N ASP A 210 -10.82 19.16 -1.22
CA ASP A 210 -11.81 20.10 -0.72
C ASP A 210 -11.27 21.52 -0.50
N ASP A 211 -10.13 21.86 -1.12
CA ASP A 211 -9.46 23.16 -0.96
C ASP A 211 -9.22 23.53 0.52
N TRP A 212 -8.85 22.54 1.34
CA TRP A 212 -8.56 22.71 2.76
C TRP A 212 -7.45 23.73 3.01
N TYR A 213 -6.41 23.72 2.17
CA TYR A 213 -5.34 24.72 2.20
C TYR A 213 -5.79 26.09 1.72
N GLY A 214 -6.81 26.19 0.87
CA GLY A 214 -7.34 27.44 0.32
C GLY A 214 -6.60 27.95 -0.92
N PHE A 215 -5.73 27.13 -1.54
CA PHE A 215 -5.00 27.50 -2.75
C PHE A 215 -5.92 27.72 -3.96
N GLY A 216 -7.04 26.99 -4.05
CA GLY A 216 -8.12 27.18 -5.03
C GLY A 216 -8.93 28.46 -4.83
N GLY A 217 -8.61 29.25 -3.80
CA GLY A 217 -9.28 30.50 -3.46
C GLY A 217 -10.29 30.37 -2.32
N GLY A 218 -10.26 29.27 -1.55
CA GLY A 218 -11.17 28.99 -0.45
C GLY A 218 -12.57 28.64 -0.94
N ASN A 219 -12.67 28.01 -2.11
CA ASN A 219 -13.95 27.74 -2.78
C ASN A 219 -14.47 26.31 -2.58
N GLY A 220 -13.72 25.48 -1.85
CA GLY A 220 -14.07 24.08 -1.59
C GLY A 220 -13.99 23.22 -2.84
N LYS A 221 -13.02 23.47 -3.73
CA LYS A 221 -12.84 22.75 -5.00
C LYS A 221 -11.51 22.06 -5.11
N PHE A 222 -11.54 20.91 -5.77
CA PHE A 222 -10.35 20.13 -6.10
C PHE A 222 -9.22 21.00 -6.65
N THR A 223 -8.08 20.98 -5.97
CA THR A 223 -6.93 21.85 -6.25
C THR A 223 -5.64 21.03 -6.28
N PHE A 224 -4.86 21.18 -7.34
CA PHE A 224 -3.54 20.54 -7.44
C PHE A 224 -2.53 21.22 -6.51
N ILE A 225 -1.90 20.43 -5.64
CA ILE A 225 -0.92 20.88 -4.65
C ILE A 225 0.31 20.00 -4.67
N ASN A 226 1.40 20.48 -4.08
CA ASN A 226 2.60 19.68 -3.87
C ASN A 226 3.23 20.02 -2.52
N THR A 227 4.09 19.13 -2.03
CA THR A 227 4.73 19.23 -0.71
C THR A 227 6.24 19.02 -0.81
N PHE A 228 6.69 17.78 -1.02
CA PHE A 228 8.11 17.39 -1.04
C PHE A 228 8.89 18.09 -2.17
N GLN A 229 9.94 18.83 -1.80
CA GLN A 229 10.83 19.57 -2.71
C GLN A 229 12.28 19.68 -2.21
N ARG A 230 12.58 19.29 -0.96
CA ARG A 230 13.82 19.67 -0.26
C ARG A 230 14.66 18.52 0.29
N GLY A 231 14.79 17.46 -0.51
CA GLY A 231 15.81 16.42 -0.32
C GLY A 231 15.39 15.32 0.64
N GLU A 232 16.32 14.40 0.90
CA GLU A 232 16.01 13.10 1.52
C GLU A 232 15.56 13.17 2.98
N GLN A 233 15.93 14.23 3.71
CA GLN A 233 15.52 14.44 5.10
C GLN A 233 14.29 15.36 5.24
N GLU A 234 13.60 15.72 4.15
CA GLU A 234 12.32 16.41 4.27
C GLU A 234 11.20 15.37 4.52
N SER A 235 10.89 15.10 5.78
CA SER A 235 9.73 14.27 6.12
C SER A 235 8.41 14.97 5.83
N CYS A 236 7.30 14.24 5.86
CA CYS A 236 5.94 14.81 5.73
C CYS A 236 5.60 15.87 6.80
N PHE A 237 6.33 15.90 7.93
CA PHE A 237 6.18 16.93 8.96
C PHE A 237 6.97 18.20 8.69
N GLU A 238 7.84 18.22 7.68
CA GLU A 238 8.81 19.29 7.43
C GLU A 238 8.53 20.07 6.16
N THR A 239 7.54 19.65 5.38
CA THR A 239 7.17 20.26 4.10
C THR A 239 6.50 21.63 4.27
N VAL A 240 6.55 22.42 3.20
CA VAL A 240 5.71 23.61 3.00
C VAL A 240 4.75 23.32 1.85
N PRO A 241 3.46 23.07 2.12
CA PRO A 241 2.45 22.83 1.09
C PRO A 241 2.34 24.04 0.17
N HIS A 242 2.25 23.80 -1.14
CA HIS A 242 2.23 24.86 -2.13
C HIS A 242 1.41 24.48 -3.37
N PRO A 243 0.82 25.46 -4.07
CA PRO A 243 0.01 25.16 -5.24
C PRO A 243 0.89 24.73 -6.42
N CYS A 244 0.38 23.78 -7.20
CA CYS A 244 1.00 23.45 -8.49
C CYS A 244 0.97 24.65 -9.43
N ILE A 245 -0.09 25.45 -9.36
CA ILE A 245 -0.24 26.73 -10.07
C ILE A 245 0.20 27.88 -9.17
N GLU A 246 1.42 28.37 -9.39
CA GLU A 246 2.00 29.49 -8.67
C GLU A 246 1.70 30.79 -9.45
N ASP A 247 0.65 31.50 -9.04
CA ASP A 247 0.29 32.82 -9.56
C ASP A 247 0.85 33.97 -8.68
N LEU A 248 1.71 33.65 -7.71
CA LEU A 248 2.33 34.57 -6.76
C LEU A 248 1.33 35.29 -5.84
N LYS A 249 0.13 34.72 -5.68
CA LYS A 249 -0.93 35.25 -4.82
C LYS A 249 -0.67 34.99 -3.33
N TYR A 250 -0.08 33.86 -3.00
CA TYR A 250 0.21 33.41 -1.63
C TYR A 250 1.72 33.33 -1.39
N GLY A 251 2.11 33.14 -0.14
CA GLY A 251 3.52 33.20 0.27
C GLY A 251 4.02 34.64 0.32
N ASN A 252 5.21 34.87 -0.24
CA ASN A 252 5.80 36.19 -0.34
C ASN A 252 5.32 36.87 -1.62
N THR A 253 4.44 37.86 -1.47
CA THR A 253 3.80 38.58 -2.58
C THR A 253 4.67 39.70 -3.16
N ASP A 254 5.87 39.93 -2.61
CA ASP A 254 6.81 40.89 -3.18
C ASP A 254 7.29 40.40 -4.56
N LYS A 255 7.36 41.33 -5.51
CA LYS A 255 7.70 41.03 -6.91
C LYS A 255 8.64 42.06 -7.52
N GLU A 256 9.52 41.59 -8.40
CA GLU A 256 10.42 42.40 -9.22
C GLU A 256 10.21 42.04 -10.71
N GLY A 257 9.32 42.78 -11.38
CA GLY A 257 8.93 42.48 -12.76
C GLY A 257 8.10 41.19 -12.84
N ASP A 258 8.46 40.29 -13.76
CA ASP A 258 7.82 38.98 -13.93
C ASP A 258 8.34 37.91 -12.98
N ASN A 259 9.47 38.16 -12.31
CA ASN A 259 10.01 37.29 -11.27
C ASN A 259 9.55 37.80 -9.90
N GLY A 260 8.92 36.93 -9.13
CA GLY A 260 8.55 37.18 -7.74
C GLY A 260 9.07 36.10 -6.83
N ASN A 261 8.40 35.97 -5.68
CA ASN A 261 8.79 35.03 -4.65
C ASN A 261 7.75 33.90 -4.49
N GLY A 262 6.46 34.22 -4.31
CA GLY A 262 5.42 33.22 -4.09
C GLY A 262 5.75 32.33 -2.88
N ILE A 263 5.23 31.11 -2.84
CA ILE A 263 5.67 30.10 -1.85
C ILE A 263 6.96 29.42 -2.33
N LYS A 264 7.07 29.17 -3.64
CA LYS A 264 8.18 28.39 -4.21
C LYS A 264 9.56 29.02 -4.02
N ALA A 265 9.67 30.31 -3.66
CA ALA A 265 10.98 30.93 -3.37
C ALA A 265 11.68 30.33 -2.15
N ILE A 266 10.97 29.63 -1.27
CA ILE A 266 11.57 28.87 -0.16
C ILE A 266 12.59 27.85 -0.68
N PHE A 267 12.33 27.22 -1.82
CA PHE A 267 13.18 26.18 -2.40
C PHE A 267 13.82 26.54 -3.75
N ASN A 268 13.27 27.49 -4.49
CA ASN A 268 13.85 27.99 -5.76
C ASN A 268 14.68 29.27 -5.59
N GLY A 269 14.55 29.95 -4.44
CA GLY A 269 15.29 31.14 -4.07
C GLY A 269 14.61 32.48 -4.36
N LEU A 270 15.04 33.50 -3.62
CA LEU A 270 14.51 34.87 -3.68
C LEU A 270 14.62 35.47 -5.09
N ASN A 271 13.54 36.09 -5.56
CA ASN A 271 13.38 36.77 -6.86
C ASN A 271 13.68 35.87 -8.08
N LYS A 272 13.47 34.56 -7.94
CA LYS A 272 13.68 33.56 -9.01
C LYS A 272 12.40 32.84 -9.45
N VAL A 273 11.25 33.17 -8.86
CA VAL A 273 10.00 32.43 -9.09
C VAL A 273 9.07 33.28 -9.96
N PRO A 274 9.00 33.03 -11.27
CA PRO A 274 7.95 33.60 -12.11
C PRO A 274 6.60 32.93 -11.82
N SER A 275 5.51 33.55 -12.31
CA SER A 275 4.23 32.86 -12.34
C SER A 275 4.32 31.65 -13.27
N GLN A 276 4.02 30.47 -12.73
CA GLN A 276 4.32 29.19 -13.36
C GLN A 276 3.36 28.09 -12.91
N TYR A 277 3.35 26.97 -13.63
CA TYR A 277 2.76 25.72 -13.18
C TYR A 277 3.83 24.63 -13.12
N SER A 278 3.64 23.65 -12.23
CA SER A 278 4.49 22.45 -12.17
C SER A 278 3.72 21.28 -11.61
N PHE A 279 3.87 20.11 -12.22
CA PHE A 279 3.27 18.84 -11.79
C PHE A 279 4.37 17.77 -11.71
N THR A 280 4.10 16.75 -10.91
CA THR A 280 4.99 15.60 -10.68
C THR A 280 4.12 14.36 -10.62
N ASN A 281 4.45 13.30 -11.35
CA ASN A 281 3.76 12.02 -11.22
C ASN A 281 4.39 11.13 -10.15
N ALA A 282 3.74 10.00 -9.90
CA ALA A 282 4.29 8.88 -9.13
C ALA A 282 4.05 7.61 -9.96
N PRO A 283 5.04 7.14 -10.76
CA PRO A 283 4.80 6.21 -11.86
C PRO A 283 4.27 4.83 -11.43
N ASP A 284 4.40 4.47 -10.15
CA ASP A 284 3.76 3.27 -9.61
C ASP A 284 2.23 3.35 -9.64
N ALA A 285 1.66 4.54 -9.52
CA ALA A 285 0.23 4.80 -9.67
C ALA A 285 -0.23 4.58 -11.11
N GLU A 286 0.47 5.18 -12.09
CA GLU A 286 0.18 4.97 -13.51
C GLU A 286 0.29 3.50 -13.89
N ASP A 287 1.37 2.84 -13.47
CA ASP A 287 1.56 1.42 -13.75
C ASP A 287 0.49 0.55 -13.07
N ARG A 288 0.00 0.91 -11.88
CA ARG A 288 -1.16 0.23 -11.25
C ARG A 288 -2.46 0.45 -12.05
N ALA A 289 -2.69 1.65 -12.58
CA ALA A 289 -3.84 1.90 -13.44
C ALA A 289 -3.77 1.07 -14.75
N ILE A 290 -2.57 0.92 -15.33
CA ILE A 290 -2.32 0.06 -16.49
C ILE A 290 -2.55 -1.41 -16.12
N GLN A 291 -2.07 -1.86 -14.94
CA GLN A 291 -2.34 -3.18 -14.39
C GLN A 291 -3.83 -3.46 -14.25
N ALA A 292 -4.64 -2.48 -13.81
CA ALA A 292 -6.09 -2.63 -13.72
C ALA A 292 -6.75 -2.93 -15.08
N ILE A 293 -6.39 -2.18 -16.12
CA ILE A 293 -6.89 -2.40 -17.48
C ILE A 293 -6.40 -3.73 -18.05
N TYR A 294 -5.15 -4.08 -17.77
CA TYR A 294 -4.60 -5.37 -18.19
C TYR A 294 -5.30 -6.54 -17.50
N PHE A 295 -5.55 -6.44 -16.19
CA PHE A 295 -6.33 -7.42 -15.43
C PHE A 295 -7.73 -7.58 -16.04
N ALA A 296 -8.46 -6.49 -16.28
CA ALA A 296 -9.77 -6.53 -16.94
C ALA A 296 -9.70 -7.24 -18.32
N ASN A 297 -8.73 -6.88 -19.17
CA ASN A 297 -8.54 -7.50 -20.48
C ASN A 297 -8.28 -9.01 -20.40
N ARG A 298 -7.40 -9.46 -19.49
CA ARG A 298 -7.06 -10.88 -19.33
C ARG A 298 -8.26 -11.74 -18.95
N TYR A 299 -9.20 -11.18 -18.20
CA TYR A 299 -10.40 -11.89 -17.77
C TYR A 299 -11.62 -11.68 -18.69
N GLY A 300 -11.48 -10.93 -19.77
CA GLY A 300 -12.50 -10.81 -20.83
C GLY A 300 -13.42 -9.60 -20.70
N VAL A 301 -13.22 -8.73 -19.71
CA VAL A 301 -13.97 -7.48 -19.58
C VAL A 301 -13.68 -6.59 -20.79
N ASN A 302 -14.74 -6.01 -21.37
CA ASN A 302 -14.59 -5.11 -22.51
C ASN A 302 -14.14 -3.72 -22.05
N THR A 303 -12.84 -3.45 -22.16
CA THR A 303 -12.23 -2.16 -21.78
C THR A 303 -12.29 -1.08 -22.86
N GLY A 304 -12.81 -1.37 -24.05
CA GLY A 304 -13.03 -0.37 -25.11
C GLY A 304 -11.86 0.59 -25.34
N GLU A 305 -12.13 1.89 -25.19
CA GLU A 305 -11.14 2.96 -25.35
C GLU A 305 -10.14 3.07 -24.17
N LEU A 306 -10.47 2.51 -23.00
CA LEU A 306 -9.59 2.55 -21.82
C LEU A 306 -8.26 1.84 -22.07
N SER A 307 -8.25 0.76 -22.86
CA SER A 307 -7.01 0.12 -23.31
C SER A 307 -6.08 1.10 -24.03
N ALA A 308 -6.64 1.93 -24.92
CA ALA A 308 -5.85 2.92 -25.64
C ALA A 308 -5.38 4.07 -24.72
N LEU A 309 -6.15 4.43 -23.71
CA LEU A 309 -5.77 5.42 -22.69
C LEU A 309 -4.67 4.89 -21.77
N ALA A 310 -4.76 3.64 -21.31
CA ALA A 310 -3.70 2.97 -20.55
C ALA A 310 -2.40 2.87 -21.38
N GLY A 311 -2.51 2.53 -22.67
CA GLY A 311 -1.37 2.56 -23.59
C GLY A 311 -0.76 3.95 -23.73
N LYS A 312 -1.58 5.00 -23.86
CA LYS A 312 -1.09 6.39 -23.90
C LYS A 312 -0.36 6.78 -22.61
N MET A 313 -0.94 6.44 -21.46
CA MET A 313 -0.38 6.71 -20.13
C MET A 313 1.00 6.05 -20.00
N GLY A 314 1.11 4.75 -20.30
CA GLY A 314 2.38 4.03 -20.27
C GLY A 314 3.39 4.61 -21.27
N ASP A 315 2.98 4.92 -22.49
CA ASP A 315 3.90 5.53 -23.47
C ASP A 315 4.57 6.80 -22.91
N GLN A 316 3.80 7.65 -22.22
CA GLN A 316 4.30 8.87 -21.61
C GLN A 316 5.06 8.64 -20.29
N CYS A 317 4.79 7.56 -19.56
CA CYS A 317 5.58 7.12 -18.40
C CYS A 317 7.01 6.70 -18.78
N ARG A 318 7.34 6.54 -20.06
CA ARG A 318 8.75 6.39 -20.48
C ARG A 318 9.63 7.58 -20.09
N ASN A 319 9.05 8.74 -19.74
CA ASN A 319 9.83 9.85 -19.16
C ASN A 319 10.44 9.50 -17.78
N ASP A 320 9.84 8.58 -17.03
CA ASP A 320 10.36 8.06 -15.76
C ASP A 320 11.57 7.12 -15.94
N MET A 321 11.89 6.73 -17.18
CA MET A 321 13.04 5.87 -17.50
C MET A 321 14.36 6.63 -17.67
N PHE A 322 14.37 7.94 -17.42
CA PHE A 322 15.51 8.83 -17.64
C PHE A 322 16.08 9.41 -16.36
N ASP A 323 17.41 9.55 -16.33
CA ASP A 323 18.12 10.36 -15.35
C ASP A 323 17.48 11.76 -15.20
N LYS A 324 17.48 12.32 -13.98
CA LYS A 324 16.82 13.60 -13.63
C LYS A 324 17.10 14.70 -14.65
N TYR A 325 18.35 14.87 -15.03
CA TYR A 325 18.77 15.92 -15.96
C TYR A 325 19.28 15.36 -17.29
N TYR A 326 18.81 14.16 -17.63
CA TYR A 326 19.19 13.43 -18.81
C TYR A 326 20.71 13.26 -18.92
N LYS A 327 21.43 13.11 -17.81
CA LYS A 327 22.88 12.85 -17.85
C LYS A 327 23.13 11.40 -18.24
N ALA A 328 24.33 11.12 -18.75
CA ALA A 328 24.71 9.76 -19.06
C ALA A 328 24.63 8.87 -17.80
N ILE A 329 24.18 7.63 -17.94
CA ILE A 329 24.28 6.64 -16.88
C ILE A 329 25.76 6.26 -16.73
N GLY A 330 26.33 6.42 -15.53
CA GLY A 330 27.73 6.07 -15.30
C GLY A 330 28.37 6.60 -14.02
N LYS A 331 29.33 5.84 -13.48
CA LYS A 331 30.09 6.17 -12.26
C LYS A 331 30.88 7.48 -12.32
N GLY A 332 31.15 7.98 -13.54
CA GLY A 332 31.93 9.19 -13.79
C GLY A 332 31.09 10.41 -14.16
N THR A 333 29.76 10.27 -14.17
CA THR A 333 28.83 11.34 -14.53
C THR A 333 28.89 12.47 -13.51
N LYS A 334 28.83 13.72 -14.00
CA LYS A 334 28.87 14.94 -13.19
C LYS A 334 27.70 15.84 -13.50
N ILE A 335 27.31 16.66 -12.53
CA ILE A 335 26.22 17.63 -12.70
C ILE A 335 26.52 18.64 -13.83
N THR A 336 27.80 18.92 -14.07
CA THR A 336 28.29 19.84 -15.12
C THR A 336 28.31 19.24 -16.53
N ASP A 337 28.08 17.94 -16.68
CA ASP A 337 28.08 17.29 -17.99
C ASP A 337 26.87 17.74 -18.81
N SER A 338 26.94 17.70 -20.14
CA SER A 338 25.76 17.95 -20.97
C SER A 338 24.75 16.81 -20.88
N SER A 339 23.48 17.06 -21.23
CA SER A 339 22.52 15.98 -21.45
C SER A 339 23.01 14.98 -22.50
N ALA A 340 22.72 13.72 -22.26
CA ALA A 340 22.95 12.55 -23.08
C ALA A 340 21.67 12.14 -23.82
N GLY A 341 21.84 11.43 -24.93
CA GLY A 341 20.72 10.93 -25.73
C GLY A 341 20.00 9.76 -25.06
N ALA A 342 18.90 9.32 -25.68
CA ALA A 342 18.21 8.08 -25.33
C ALA A 342 18.90 6.84 -25.94
N GLY A 343 18.60 5.67 -25.42
CA GLY A 343 19.11 4.37 -25.87
C GLY A 343 19.72 3.53 -24.75
N THR A 344 20.47 2.50 -25.10
CA THR A 344 21.22 1.67 -24.15
C THR A 344 22.72 1.95 -24.21
N GLY A 345 23.44 1.70 -23.10
CA GLY A 345 24.90 1.73 -23.05
C GLY A 345 25.53 3.11 -22.78
N SER A 346 26.83 3.21 -23.04
CA SER A 346 27.63 4.39 -22.72
C SER A 346 27.12 5.65 -23.42
N ASN A 347 26.94 6.73 -22.67
CA ASN A 347 26.39 8.02 -23.13
C ASN A 347 24.88 8.01 -23.44
N SER A 348 24.12 7.05 -22.91
CA SER A 348 22.66 7.16 -22.81
C SER A 348 22.24 7.67 -21.44
N SER A 349 21.13 8.42 -21.38
CA SER A 349 20.46 8.85 -20.15
C SER A 349 19.29 7.97 -19.69
N GLN A 350 18.94 6.94 -20.47
CA GLN A 350 17.87 6.00 -20.09
C GLN A 350 18.41 4.87 -19.21
N HIS A 351 17.86 4.73 -18.00
CA HIS A 351 18.12 3.61 -17.09
C HIS A 351 17.06 2.50 -17.17
N PHE A 352 15.92 2.72 -17.86
CA PHE A 352 14.86 1.71 -18.09
C PHE A 352 14.18 1.16 -16.83
N LEU A 353 14.33 1.84 -15.71
CA LEU A 353 13.58 1.59 -14.48
C LEU A 353 12.49 2.65 -14.33
N MET A 354 11.44 2.37 -13.57
CA MET A 354 10.54 3.43 -13.10
C MET A 354 11.24 4.18 -11.97
N ALA A 355 11.71 5.40 -12.24
CA ALA A 355 12.28 6.26 -11.21
C ALA A 355 11.19 6.80 -10.27
N TRP A 356 11.57 7.59 -9.26
CA TRP A 356 10.60 8.14 -8.31
C TRP A 356 9.56 9.08 -8.94
N TYR A 357 9.92 9.75 -10.03
CA TYR A 357 9.02 10.64 -10.77
C TYR A 357 9.60 11.09 -12.10
N THR A 358 8.74 11.63 -12.95
CA THR A 358 9.01 12.73 -13.86
C THR A 358 8.25 13.96 -13.37
N SER A 359 8.83 15.13 -13.59
CA SER A 359 8.17 16.40 -13.28
C SER A 359 8.25 17.33 -14.48
N TRP A 360 7.18 18.07 -14.72
CA TRP A 360 7.06 19.01 -15.82
C TRP A 360 6.38 20.30 -15.37
N GLY A 361 6.71 21.40 -16.03
CA GLY A 361 6.15 22.70 -15.69
C GLY A 361 6.42 23.73 -16.75
N GLY A 362 5.89 24.93 -16.56
CA GLY A 362 6.01 26.00 -17.55
C GLY A 362 5.55 27.36 -17.05
N ALA A 363 5.79 28.37 -17.88
CA ALA A 363 5.32 29.73 -17.62
C ALA A 363 3.79 29.73 -17.58
N TYR A 364 3.19 30.42 -16.61
CA TYR A 364 1.74 30.64 -16.62
C TYR A 364 1.43 32.04 -17.16
N LYS A 365 1.84 33.09 -16.46
CA LYS A 365 1.62 34.49 -16.84
C LYS A 365 2.94 35.26 -16.84
N ALA A 366 3.21 36.00 -17.90
CA ALA A 366 4.40 36.86 -17.98
C ALA A 366 4.18 38.07 -18.90
N SER A 367 4.87 39.18 -18.63
CA SER A 367 4.83 40.38 -19.46
C SER A 367 5.40 40.18 -20.87
N TYR A 368 6.25 39.17 -21.05
CA TYR A 368 6.81 38.77 -22.34
C TYR A 368 6.00 37.71 -23.10
N GLY A 369 4.83 37.32 -22.57
CA GLY A 369 3.94 36.34 -23.19
C GLY A 369 3.65 35.15 -22.26
N ASN A 370 2.38 34.76 -22.18
CA ASN A 370 1.95 33.59 -21.41
C ASN A 370 2.50 32.31 -22.06
N TYR A 371 2.79 31.29 -21.24
CA TYR A 371 3.23 29.97 -21.70
C TYR A 371 4.50 29.97 -22.59
N GLY A 372 5.34 31.00 -22.48
CA GLY A 372 6.52 31.19 -23.33
C GLY A 372 7.70 30.24 -23.08
N TRP A 373 7.64 29.38 -22.06
CA TRP A 373 8.62 28.34 -21.80
C TRP A 373 7.99 27.16 -21.05
N ALA A 374 8.56 25.97 -21.21
CA ALA A 374 8.28 24.79 -20.39
C ALA A 374 9.54 23.95 -20.18
N TRP A 375 9.53 23.15 -19.11
CA TRP A 375 10.61 22.28 -18.68
C TRP A 375 10.08 20.89 -18.31
N GLN A 376 10.98 19.93 -18.33
CA GLN A 376 10.75 18.59 -17.81
C GLN A 376 12.06 18.02 -17.27
N ILE A 377 11.96 17.18 -16.25
CA ILE A 377 13.04 16.37 -15.69
C ILE A 377 12.56 14.91 -15.58
N GLY A 378 13.49 13.96 -15.68
CA GLY A 378 13.27 12.58 -15.23
C GLY A 378 13.51 12.47 -13.72
N CYS A 379 14.03 11.32 -13.28
CA CYS A 379 14.56 11.16 -11.94
C CYS A 379 15.74 10.16 -11.93
N SER A 380 16.80 10.48 -11.18
CA SER A 380 17.99 9.64 -11.12
C SER A 380 17.88 8.50 -10.10
N HIS A 381 16.83 8.49 -9.28
CA HIS A 381 16.65 7.59 -8.15
C HIS A 381 15.55 6.57 -8.48
N SER A 382 15.87 5.28 -8.37
CA SER A 382 14.94 4.18 -8.63
C SER A 382 14.82 3.31 -7.39
N HIS A 383 13.58 3.07 -6.96
CA HIS A 383 13.25 2.26 -5.80
C HIS A 383 12.56 0.96 -6.26
N GLN A 384 12.89 -0.20 -5.68
CA GLN A 384 12.30 -1.49 -6.07
C GLN A 384 10.77 -1.45 -5.99
N PHE A 385 10.27 -0.82 -4.94
CA PHE A 385 8.85 -0.55 -4.68
C PHE A 385 8.08 0.02 -5.87
N TYR A 386 8.68 0.92 -6.67
CA TYR A 386 8.02 1.56 -7.80
C TYR A 386 8.07 0.75 -9.10
N GLN A 387 8.80 -0.36 -9.12
CA GLN A 387 8.86 -1.17 -10.33
C GLN A 387 7.54 -1.95 -10.50
N ASN A 388 7.05 -2.02 -11.73
CA ASN A 388 5.89 -2.83 -12.10
C ASN A 388 6.17 -3.63 -13.40
N PRO A 389 6.87 -4.78 -13.29
CA PRO A 389 7.11 -5.66 -14.44
C PRO A 389 5.82 -6.14 -15.11
N LEU A 390 4.71 -6.24 -14.37
CA LEU A 390 3.40 -6.61 -14.91
C LEU A 390 2.86 -5.55 -15.87
N ALA A 391 2.93 -4.27 -15.51
CA ALA A 391 2.54 -3.17 -16.38
C ALA A 391 3.43 -3.10 -17.63
N ALA A 392 4.75 -3.26 -17.47
CA ALA A 392 5.69 -3.33 -18.60
C ALA A 392 5.35 -4.48 -19.56
N TYR A 393 5.06 -5.67 -19.01
CA TYR A 393 4.63 -6.84 -19.79
C TYR A 393 3.29 -6.58 -20.51
N ALA A 394 2.33 -5.94 -19.85
CA ALA A 394 1.05 -5.56 -20.45
C ALA A 394 1.24 -4.58 -21.63
N LEU A 395 2.06 -3.54 -21.45
CA LEU A 395 2.35 -2.55 -22.48
C LEU A 395 3.03 -3.17 -23.70
N CYS A 396 3.88 -4.19 -23.51
CA CYS A 396 4.48 -4.93 -24.61
C CYS A 396 3.50 -5.90 -25.30
N TYR A 397 2.68 -6.64 -24.54
CA TYR A 397 2.08 -7.89 -25.02
C TYR A 397 0.55 -7.99 -24.91
N ASP A 398 -0.13 -7.01 -24.33
CA ASP A 398 -1.57 -6.82 -24.55
C ASP A 398 -1.75 -5.98 -25.82
N SER A 399 -2.34 -6.58 -26.86
CA SER A 399 -2.43 -5.93 -28.18
C SER A 399 -3.32 -4.68 -28.19
N LYS A 400 -4.28 -4.56 -27.27
CA LYS A 400 -5.16 -3.36 -27.19
C LYS A 400 -4.45 -2.23 -26.47
N ILE A 401 -3.74 -2.54 -25.37
CA ILE A 401 -2.93 -1.56 -24.63
C ILE A 401 -1.75 -1.09 -25.50
N ASN A 402 -1.01 -2.03 -26.09
CA ASN A 402 0.14 -1.73 -26.95
C ASN A 402 -0.24 -0.79 -28.12
N ALA A 403 -1.41 -0.99 -28.73
CA ALA A 403 -1.91 -0.13 -29.80
C ALA A 403 -2.18 1.33 -29.36
N GLY A 404 -2.31 1.59 -28.05
CA GLY A 404 -2.40 2.92 -27.48
C GLY A 404 -1.06 3.67 -27.43
N MET A 405 0.08 2.97 -27.47
CA MET A 405 1.40 3.56 -27.50
C MET A 405 1.76 4.05 -28.92
N LYS A 406 1.63 5.35 -29.16
CA LYS A 406 1.81 5.97 -30.48
C LYS A 406 3.21 6.53 -30.73
N ALA A 407 3.97 6.81 -29.69
CA ALA A 407 5.31 7.35 -29.83
C ALA A 407 6.30 6.26 -30.27
N LYS A 408 7.34 6.73 -30.96
CA LYS A 408 8.36 5.88 -31.56
C LYS A 408 9.08 5.05 -30.49
N ASP A 409 9.42 3.81 -30.85
CA ASP A 409 10.24 2.86 -30.06
C ASP A 409 9.63 2.44 -28.70
N ALA A 410 8.34 2.73 -28.44
CA ALA A 410 7.70 2.45 -27.15
C ALA A 410 7.76 0.98 -26.73
N THR A 411 7.40 0.05 -27.63
CA THR A 411 7.47 -1.40 -27.34
C THR A 411 8.89 -1.84 -26.99
N SER A 412 9.90 -1.40 -27.75
CA SER A 412 11.29 -1.81 -27.49
C SER A 412 11.84 -1.26 -26.18
N ASP A 413 11.43 -0.05 -25.79
CA ASP A 413 11.83 0.51 -24.50
C ASP A 413 11.21 -0.27 -23.34
N TYR A 414 9.94 -0.66 -23.47
CA TYR A 414 9.28 -1.47 -22.45
C TYR A 414 9.79 -2.92 -22.41
N GLU A 415 10.26 -3.48 -23.53
CA GLU A 415 10.96 -4.78 -23.52
C GLU A 415 12.26 -4.70 -22.72
N GLU A 416 13.04 -3.63 -22.90
CA GLU A 416 14.24 -3.40 -22.09
C GLU A 416 13.89 -3.07 -20.63
N SER A 417 12.80 -2.32 -20.39
CA SER A 417 12.34 -2.01 -19.03
C SER A 417 11.87 -3.23 -18.27
N LEU A 418 11.03 -4.08 -18.87
CA LEU A 418 10.60 -5.35 -18.29
C LEU A 418 11.80 -6.18 -17.84
N LYS A 419 12.79 -6.34 -18.73
CA LYS A 419 14.03 -7.04 -18.41
C LYS A 419 14.78 -6.36 -17.25
N ARG A 420 14.99 -5.04 -17.34
CA ARG A 420 15.77 -4.28 -16.35
C ARG A 420 15.14 -4.31 -14.96
N GLN A 421 13.82 -4.20 -14.88
CA GLN A 421 13.08 -4.26 -13.62
C GLN A 421 13.21 -5.65 -12.97
N LEU A 422 13.02 -6.74 -13.73
CA LEU A 422 13.18 -8.09 -13.20
C LEU A 422 14.63 -8.38 -12.75
N GLU A 423 15.63 -7.86 -13.49
CA GLU A 423 17.03 -7.94 -13.06
C GLU A 423 17.32 -7.13 -11.79
N MET A 424 16.65 -5.99 -11.58
CA MET A 424 16.76 -5.19 -10.36
C MET A 424 16.27 -5.98 -9.14
N TYR A 425 15.15 -6.70 -9.25
CA TYR A 425 14.67 -7.57 -8.15
C TYR A 425 15.64 -8.71 -7.86
N LEU A 426 16.18 -9.39 -8.89
CA LEU A 426 17.20 -10.43 -8.72
C LEU A 426 18.45 -9.89 -8.03
N TRP A 427 18.84 -8.66 -8.36
CA TRP A 427 19.98 -7.99 -7.77
C TRP A 427 19.76 -7.57 -6.31
N LEU A 428 18.56 -7.11 -5.96
CA LEU A 428 18.27 -6.55 -4.63
C LEU A 428 17.78 -7.58 -3.61
N GLN A 429 17.56 -8.84 -4.01
CA GLN A 429 17.11 -9.85 -3.07
C GLN A 429 18.22 -10.19 -2.05
N SER A 430 17.93 -9.96 -0.77
CA SER A 430 18.82 -10.32 0.34
C SER A 430 18.96 -11.83 0.50
N VAL A 431 19.95 -12.26 1.28
CA VAL A 431 20.04 -13.68 1.66
C VAL A 431 18.91 -14.12 2.56
N ASP A 432 18.28 -13.19 3.28
CA ASP A 432 17.14 -13.49 4.15
C ASP A 432 15.85 -13.67 3.34
N GLY A 433 15.71 -12.97 2.21
CA GLY A 433 14.56 -13.09 1.30
C GLY A 433 13.97 -11.76 0.83
N PRO A 434 13.77 -10.75 1.70
CA PRO A 434 13.27 -9.43 1.31
C PRO A 434 14.19 -8.66 0.33
N PHE A 435 13.62 -7.67 -0.37
CA PHE A 435 14.29 -6.83 -1.37
C PHE A 435 14.81 -5.51 -0.79
N ALA A 436 16.10 -5.21 -0.99
CA ALA A 436 16.70 -3.94 -0.60
C ALA A 436 16.21 -2.75 -1.45
N GLY A 437 16.53 -1.52 -1.04
CA GLY A 437 15.89 -0.30 -1.57
C GLY A 437 15.98 -0.10 -3.09
N GLY A 438 17.18 0.18 -3.62
CA GLY A 438 17.31 0.45 -5.05
C GLY A 438 18.65 1.03 -5.47
N CYS A 439 18.63 1.93 -6.45
CA CYS A 439 19.85 2.54 -6.98
C CYS A 439 19.65 4.00 -7.44
N THR A 440 20.78 4.70 -7.64
CA THR A 440 20.80 6.06 -8.16
C THR A 440 21.91 6.28 -9.18
N ASN A 441 21.65 7.10 -10.21
CA ASN A 441 22.67 7.65 -11.09
C ASN A 441 23.26 8.99 -10.57
N SER A 442 22.61 9.60 -9.58
CA SER A 442 23.02 10.87 -8.98
C SER A 442 23.28 10.67 -7.50
N TRP A 443 24.51 10.24 -7.17
CA TRP A 443 24.88 10.05 -5.77
C TRP A 443 24.65 11.33 -4.97
N ARG A 444 23.87 11.21 -3.88
CA ARG A 444 23.37 12.30 -3.04
C ARG A 444 22.57 13.39 -3.78
N GLY A 445 22.05 13.06 -4.95
CA GLY A 445 21.32 13.99 -5.82
C GLY A 445 22.17 15.11 -6.40
N ARG A 446 23.50 14.96 -6.42
CA ARG A 446 24.47 15.96 -6.88
C ARG A 446 25.55 15.39 -7.81
N TYR A 447 25.36 14.16 -8.29
CA TYR A 447 26.33 13.43 -9.13
C TYR A 447 27.74 13.41 -8.52
N GLU A 448 27.81 13.21 -7.19
CA GLU A 448 29.09 13.05 -6.50
C GLU A 448 29.77 11.73 -6.91
N THR A 449 31.08 11.63 -6.68
CA THR A 449 31.80 10.38 -6.91
C THR A 449 31.30 9.31 -5.95
N TYR A 450 30.98 8.13 -6.49
CA TYR A 450 30.51 7.01 -5.67
C TYR A 450 31.58 6.55 -4.67
N PRO A 451 31.19 6.01 -3.51
CA PRO A 451 32.13 5.40 -2.58
C PRO A 451 32.96 4.29 -3.26
N SER A 452 34.22 4.14 -2.85
CA SER A 452 35.12 3.14 -3.47
C SER A 452 34.62 1.72 -3.19
N GLY A 453 34.48 0.90 -4.24
CA GLY A 453 34.00 -0.47 -4.12
C GLY A 453 32.49 -0.60 -3.93
N HIS A 454 31.74 0.51 -3.98
CA HIS A 454 30.28 0.51 -3.83
C HIS A 454 29.60 -0.29 -4.94
N ALA A 455 28.58 -1.07 -4.57
CA ALA A 455 27.88 -1.92 -5.51
C ALA A 455 27.11 -1.11 -6.53
N THR A 456 27.09 -1.61 -7.77
CA THR A 456 26.38 -0.95 -8.86
C THR A 456 25.48 -1.88 -9.64
N PHE A 457 24.36 -1.34 -10.12
CA PHE A 457 23.45 -1.96 -11.06
C PHE A 457 23.42 -1.13 -12.34
N TYR A 458 23.93 -1.68 -13.45
CA TYR A 458 24.09 -0.91 -14.70
C TYR A 458 24.78 0.45 -14.48
N ASP A 459 25.86 0.45 -13.70
CA ASP A 459 26.62 1.64 -13.28
C ASP A 459 25.86 2.67 -12.41
N MET A 460 24.64 2.38 -11.95
CA MET A 460 23.95 3.15 -10.91
C MET A 460 24.34 2.62 -9.52
N ALA A 461 24.61 3.51 -8.57
CA ALA A 461 25.04 3.16 -7.22
C ALA A 461 23.88 2.59 -6.39
N TYR A 462 24.11 1.52 -5.63
CA TYR A 462 23.14 1.00 -4.66
C TYR A 462 22.77 2.03 -3.59
N VAL A 463 21.50 2.10 -3.23
CA VAL A 463 20.99 2.92 -2.12
C VAL A 463 20.03 2.08 -1.29
N PRO A 464 20.23 1.93 0.04
CA PRO A 464 19.32 1.17 0.90
C PRO A 464 17.96 1.87 1.06
N HIS A 465 17.95 3.20 1.06
CA HIS A 465 16.77 4.05 1.18
C HIS A 465 16.74 5.11 0.06
N PRO A 466 16.37 4.75 -1.18
CA PRO A 466 16.26 5.72 -2.26
C PRO A 466 15.28 6.86 -1.92
N VAL A 467 15.66 8.10 -2.29
CA VAL A 467 14.84 9.32 -2.24
C VAL A 467 14.63 9.93 -0.86
N TYR A 468 14.20 9.16 0.14
CA TYR A 468 13.89 9.70 1.48
C TYR A 468 14.45 8.84 2.62
N ALA A 469 14.79 9.51 3.71
CA ALA A 469 15.57 8.99 4.82
C ALA A 469 14.98 9.34 6.22
N ASP A 470 13.87 10.06 6.29
CA ASP A 470 13.10 10.27 7.53
C ASP A 470 11.60 9.95 7.34
N PRO A 471 11.18 8.68 7.60
CA PRO A 471 12.03 7.52 7.85
C PRO A 471 12.72 7.01 6.57
N GLY A 472 13.66 6.08 6.71
CA GLY A 472 14.28 5.40 5.57
C GLY A 472 13.25 4.79 4.62
N SER A 473 13.36 5.07 3.31
CA SER A 473 12.31 4.70 2.34
C SER A 473 11.94 3.24 2.28
N ASN A 474 12.93 2.34 2.38
CA ASN A 474 12.70 0.89 2.36
C ASN A 474 12.61 0.28 3.76
N HIS A 475 12.26 1.09 4.77
CA HIS A 475 12.05 0.65 6.15
C HIS A 475 10.67 0.04 6.35
N TRP A 476 9.63 0.60 5.72
CA TRP A 476 8.26 0.11 5.84
C TRP A 476 8.04 -1.18 5.03
N ILE A 477 7.35 -2.16 5.61
CA ILE A 477 7.07 -3.46 4.97
C ILE A 477 6.19 -3.33 3.71
N GLY A 478 5.39 -2.27 3.60
CA GLY A 478 4.53 -2.02 2.42
C GLY A 478 5.30 -2.00 1.11
N ASN A 479 6.54 -1.51 1.15
CA ASN A 479 7.44 -1.52 0.00
C ASN A 479 7.74 -2.93 -0.53
N GLN A 480 7.67 -3.96 0.33
CA GLN A 480 7.86 -5.35 -0.06
C GLN A 480 6.59 -5.92 -0.68
N VAL A 481 5.45 -5.78 0.01
CA VAL A 481 4.22 -6.50 -0.33
C VAL A 481 3.56 -5.95 -1.58
N TRP A 482 3.54 -4.62 -1.80
CA TRP A 482 2.97 -4.04 -3.02
C TRP A 482 3.77 -4.41 -4.27
N SER A 483 5.10 -4.37 -4.18
CA SER A 483 5.96 -4.62 -5.32
C SER A 483 5.97 -6.10 -5.72
N THR A 484 5.98 -6.98 -4.71
CA THR A 484 5.96 -8.44 -4.90
C THR A 484 4.60 -8.93 -5.42
N GLN A 485 3.50 -8.27 -5.06
CA GLN A 485 2.18 -8.58 -5.60
C GLN A 485 2.16 -8.52 -7.13
N ARG A 486 2.79 -7.50 -7.72
CA ARG A 486 2.92 -7.33 -9.17
C ARG A 486 3.72 -8.47 -9.80
N LEU A 487 4.77 -8.94 -9.13
CA LEU A 487 5.57 -10.10 -9.55
C LEU A 487 4.75 -11.39 -9.54
N ALA A 488 3.94 -11.61 -8.51
CA ALA A 488 3.10 -12.81 -8.40
C ALA A 488 2.00 -12.85 -9.46
N GLU A 489 1.38 -11.72 -9.78
CA GLU A 489 0.42 -11.63 -10.88
C GLU A 489 1.07 -11.86 -12.26
N LEU A 490 2.27 -11.33 -12.48
CA LEU A 490 3.03 -11.61 -13.70
C LEU A 490 3.41 -13.10 -13.79
N TYR A 491 3.85 -13.69 -12.67
CA TYR A 491 4.17 -15.10 -12.59
C TYR A 491 2.95 -15.96 -12.96
N TYR A 492 1.80 -15.63 -12.39
CA TYR A 492 0.54 -16.28 -12.72
C TYR A 492 0.21 -16.16 -14.21
N ASP A 493 0.30 -14.98 -14.82
CA ASP A 493 0.00 -14.83 -16.25
C ASP A 493 0.96 -15.63 -17.13
N VAL A 494 2.27 -15.55 -16.85
CA VAL A 494 3.30 -16.26 -17.63
C VAL A 494 3.12 -17.78 -17.54
N VAL A 495 2.84 -18.30 -16.35
CA VAL A 495 2.66 -19.76 -16.15
C VAL A 495 1.35 -20.26 -16.76
N THR A 496 0.26 -19.51 -16.62
CA THR A 496 -1.06 -19.97 -17.05
C THR A 496 -1.35 -19.71 -18.53
N ASN A 497 -0.87 -18.59 -19.06
CA ASN A 497 -1.14 -18.13 -20.42
C ASN A 497 0.08 -18.19 -21.35
N GLY A 498 1.25 -18.57 -20.81
CA GLY A 498 2.51 -18.69 -21.54
C GLY A 498 3.28 -17.37 -21.67
N ASP A 499 4.60 -17.49 -21.69
CA ASP A 499 5.53 -16.36 -21.92
C ASP A 499 5.38 -15.79 -23.35
N LYS A 500 4.91 -14.54 -23.44
CA LYS A 500 4.72 -13.79 -24.70
C LYS A 500 5.97 -13.02 -25.13
N SER A 501 7.01 -12.98 -24.31
CA SER A 501 8.23 -12.20 -24.56
C SER A 501 9.15 -12.76 -25.65
N GLY A 502 8.78 -13.89 -26.26
CA GLY A 502 9.63 -14.58 -27.25
C GLY A 502 10.85 -15.26 -26.62
N GLY A 503 10.79 -15.59 -25.33
CA GLY A 503 11.86 -16.27 -24.60
C GLY A 503 12.93 -15.33 -24.04
N MET A 504 12.52 -14.13 -23.61
CA MET A 504 13.38 -13.17 -22.93
C MET A 504 14.18 -13.83 -21.80
N LYS A 505 15.43 -13.40 -21.65
CA LYS A 505 16.30 -13.85 -20.55
C LYS A 505 16.61 -12.71 -19.59
N VAL A 506 16.43 -13.01 -18.31
CA VAL A 506 16.61 -12.09 -17.18
C VAL A 506 17.66 -12.69 -16.27
N GLY A 507 18.85 -12.08 -16.20
CA GLY A 507 19.96 -12.65 -15.41
C GLY A 507 20.37 -14.07 -15.84
N GLY A 508 20.07 -14.47 -17.07
CA GLY A 508 20.29 -15.84 -17.59
C GLY A 508 19.12 -16.82 -17.40
N LEU A 509 18.08 -16.43 -16.68
CA LEU A 509 16.86 -17.22 -16.43
C LEU A 509 15.76 -16.90 -17.45
N SER A 510 14.77 -17.78 -17.60
CA SER A 510 13.49 -17.38 -18.21
C SER A 510 12.73 -16.42 -17.27
N ILE A 511 11.71 -15.72 -17.77
CA ILE A 511 10.85 -14.89 -16.91
C ILE A 511 10.20 -15.74 -15.82
N GLU A 512 9.71 -16.94 -16.17
CA GLU A 512 9.11 -17.89 -15.23
C GLU A 512 10.08 -18.30 -14.12
N ASP A 513 11.30 -18.73 -14.48
CA ASP A 513 12.31 -19.17 -13.50
C ASP A 513 12.78 -18.02 -12.61
N ALA A 514 12.93 -16.82 -13.17
CA ALA A 514 13.32 -15.63 -12.40
C ALA A 514 12.26 -15.26 -11.36
N LEU A 515 10.99 -15.22 -11.77
CA LEU A 515 9.88 -14.93 -10.87
C LEU A 515 9.70 -15.99 -9.79
N ASP A 516 9.82 -17.28 -10.14
CA ASP A 516 9.72 -18.36 -9.15
C ASP A 516 10.85 -18.29 -8.11
N ALA A 517 12.08 -18.00 -8.54
CA ALA A 517 13.22 -17.84 -7.64
C ALA A 517 13.01 -16.66 -6.66
N LEU A 518 12.51 -15.53 -7.16
CA LEU A 518 12.21 -14.34 -6.35
C LEU A 518 11.08 -14.64 -5.34
N LEU A 519 9.95 -15.12 -5.84
CA LEU A 519 8.72 -15.32 -5.05
C LEU A 519 8.88 -16.41 -4.01
N SER A 520 9.46 -17.57 -4.36
CA SER A 520 9.58 -18.69 -3.43
C SER A 520 10.38 -18.33 -2.18
N ARG A 521 11.54 -17.70 -2.33
CA ARG A 521 12.39 -17.25 -1.20
C ARG A 521 11.70 -16.18 -0.36
N TRP A 522 11.03 -15.22 -1.00
CA TRP A 522 10.32 -14.15 -0.30
C TRP A 522 9.13 -14.68 0.50
N ILE A 523 8.36 -15.62 -0.08
CA ILE A 523 7.19 -16.24 0.57
C ILE A 523 7.63 -17.10 1.74
N GLU A 524 8.71 -17.88 1.60
CA GLU A 524 9.29 -18.67 2.69
C GLU A 524 9.66 -17.78 3.88
N TRP A 525 10.30 -16.63 3.63
CA TRP A 525 10.59 -15.67 4.69
C TRP A 525 9.34 -15.13 5.41
N PHE A 526 8.28 -14.78 4.67
CA PHE A 526 7.03 -14.31 5.29
C PHE A 526 6.30 -15.42 6.06
N GLU A 527 6.37 -16.66 5.60
CA GLU A 527 5.82 -17.82 6.31
C GLU A 527 6.47 -17.98 7.69
N GLU A 528 7.81 -17.96 7.74
CA GLU A 528 8.56 -18.10 8.98
C GLU A 528 8.38 -16.93 9.95
N ASN A 529 8.17 -15.73 9.40
CA ASN A 529 8.17 -14.49 10.18
C ASN A 529 6.76 -14.01 10.57
N THR A 530 5.69 -14.49 9.94
CA THR A 530 4.33 -14.19 10.39
C THR A 530 4.03 -14.82 11.75
N LYS A 531 3.50 -14.03 12.69
CA LYS A 531 3.16 -14.48 14.05
C LYS A 531 1.65 -14.56 14.21
N PHE A 532 1.20 -15.48 15.05
CA PHE A 532 -0.20 -15.64 15.45
C PHE A 532 -0.28 -15.61 16.97
N ASP A 533 -1.38 -15.08 17.51
CA ASP A 533 -1.57 -14.85 18.95
C ASP A 533 -0.36 -14.14 19.60
N TYR A 534 0.12 -13.11 18.91
CA TYR A 534 1.36 -12.41 19.22
C TYR A 534 1.11 -11.29 20.24
N THR A 535 1.91 -11.24 21.29
CA THR A 535 1.96 -10.08 22.19
C THR A 535 3.27 -9.38 21.96
N ASP A 536 3.18 -8.13 21.52
CA ASP A 536 4.36 -7.29 21.34
C ASP A 536 5.08 -7.15 22.69
N PRO A 537 6.38 -7.52 22.78
CA PRO A 537 7.09 -7.56 24.06
C PRO A 537 7.43 -6.17 24.60
N GLU A 538 7.42 -5.13 23.76
CA GLU A 538 7.75 -3.76 24.14
C GLU A 538 6.50 -3.00 24.62
N THR A 539 5.40 -3.12 23.88
CA THR A 539 4.14 -2.40 24.14
C THR A 539 3.13 -3.22 24.94
N GLY A 540 3.26 -4.55 24.97
CA GLY A 540 2.27 -5.46 25.54
C GLY A 540 0.99 -5.58 24.69
N LYS A 541 0.94 -4.99 23.49
CA LYS A 541 -0.22 -5.05 22.58
C LYS A 541 -0.40 -6.49 22.09
N TYR A 542 -1.56 -7.07 22.39
CA TYR A 542 -1.98 -8.36 21.83
C TYR A 542 -2.49 -8.19 20.41
N MET A 543 -2.10 -9.10 19.54
CA MET A 543 -2.47 -9.16 18.13
C MET A 543 -2.80 -10.60 17.74
N SER A 544 -3.97 -10.84 17.13
CA SER A 544 -4.39 -12.20 16.71
C SER A 544 -3.47 -12.77 15.63
N TYR A 545 -2.91 -11.89 14.82
CA TYR A 545 -1.83 -12.16 13.89
C TYR A 545 -0.94 -10.91 13.84
N ALA A 546 0.31 -11.07 13.45
CA ALA A 546 1.17 -9.93 13.15
C ALA A 546 2.16 -10.31 12.07
N ILE A 547 2.28 -9.47 11.03
CA ILE A 547 3.34 -9.57 10.03
C ILE A 547 4.48 -8.62 10.43
N PRO A 548 5.71 -8.83 9.95
CA PRO A 548 6.76 -7.81 10.07
C PRO A 548 6.24 -6.47 9.56
N SER A 549 6.45 -5.37 10.31
CA SER A 549 6.01 -4.03 9.91
C SER A 549 7.15 -3.16 9.40
N ASN A 550 8.37 -3.42 9.88
CA ASN A 550 9.55 -2.59 9.63
C ASN A 550 10.81 -3.45 9.44
N LEU A 551 11.69 -3.01 8.53
CA LEU A 551 12.94 -3.65 8.14
C LEU A 551 14.11 -2.65 8.17
N ASP A 552 15.21 -3.04 8.80
CA ASP A 552 16.49 -2.31 8.70
C ASP A 552 17.47 -3.08 7.82
N TRP A 553 18.32 -2.35 7.09
CA TRP A 553 19.31 -2.88 6.16
C TRP A 553 20.72 -2.68 6.72
N GLY A 554 21.25 -3.72 7.36
CA GLY A 554 22.52 -3.67 8.08
C GLY A 554 22.36 -3.19 9.53
N LYS A 555 23.42 -2.62 10.12
CA LYS A 555 23.38 -2.13 11.50
C LYS A 555 22.67 -0.77 11.67
N ASP A 556 22.67 0.05 10.61
CA ASP A 556 22.06 1.37 10.50
C ASP A 556 21.98 1.79 9.01
N ASP A 557 21.19 2.81 8.68
CA ASP A 557 20.93 3.28 7.30
C ASP A 557 22.18 3.79 6.56
N THR A 558 23.33 3.89 7.25
CA THR A 558 24.63 4.28 6.69
C THR A 558 25.62 3.11 6.60
N ASP A 559 25.17 1.88 6.85
CA ASP A 559 26.00 0.69 6.80
C ASP A 559 26.27 0.22 5.37
N TYR A 560 27.24 0.87 4.73
CA TYR A 560 27.69 0.49 3.38
C TYR A 560 28.39 -0.87 3.31
N THR A 561 28.50 -1.61 4.42
CA THR A 561 28.94 -3.03 4.38
C THR A 561 27.78 -3.98 4.13
N CYS A 562 26.53 -3.56 4.40
CA CYS A 562 25.33 -4.26 4.01
C CYS A 562 24.92 -3.83 2.61
N THR A 563 25.41 -4.54 1.60
CA THR A 563 25.25 -4.18 0.19
C THR A 563 25.07 -5.45 -0.66
N PRO A 564 24.32 -5.39 -1.78
CA PRO A 564 24.36 -6.44 -2.78
C PRO A 564 25.75 -6.53 -3.43
N ASP A 565 26.00 -7.63 -4.14
CA ASP A 565 27.10 -7.72 -5.09
C ASP A 565 26.88 -6.74 -6.26
N THR A 566 27.94 -6.36 -6.99
CA THR A 566 27.77 -5.59 -8.23
C THR A 566 27.09 -6.47 -9.28
N TRP A 567 26.01 -5.96 -9.91
CA TRP A 567 25.32 -6.69 -10.97
C TRP A 567 26.23 -6.91 -12.18
N THR A 568 26.32 -8.17 -12.63
CA THR A 568 27.16 -8.57 -13.77
C THR A 568 26.34 -9.04 -14.98
N GLY A 569 25.01 -8.90 -14.93
CA GLY A 569 24.08 -9.41 -15.95
C GLY A 569 23.74 -10.89 -15.81
N THR A 570 24.21 -11.56 -14.75
CA THR A 570 23.91 -12.96 -14.45
C THR A 570 23.46 -13.07 -13.00
N TYR A 571 22.37 -13.80 -12.76
CA TYR A 571 21.88 -14.12 -11.43
C TYR A 571 22.74 -15.23 -10.80
N ASP A 572 23.12 -15.02 -9.54
CA ASP A 572 23.73 -16.04 -8.69
C ASP A 572 22.80 -16.31 -7.50
N PRO A 573 22.22 -17.51 -7.38
CA PRO A 573 21.35 -17.85 -6.25
C PRO A 573 22.08 -17.83 -4.89
N ASN A 574 23.43 -17.87 -4.89
CA ASN A 574 24.28 -17.74 -3.71
C ASN A 574 24.98 -16.37 -3.62
N GLY A 575 24.61 -15.41 -4.47
CA GLY A 575 25.11 -14.03 -4.39
C GLY A 575 24.61 -13.29 -3.15
N ASN A 576 24.98 -12.01 -3.04
CA ASN A 576 24.48 -11.06 -2.04
C ASN A 576 24.72 -11.46 -0.58
N GLN A 577 25.79 -12.22 -0.29
CA GLN A 577 26.07 -12.75 1.05
C GLN A 577 26.27 -11.68 2.14
N SER A 578 26.53 -10.43 1.74
CA SER A 578 26.61 -9.27 2.63
C SER A 578 25.29 -8.50 2.80
N LEU A 579 24.27 -8.79 1.99
CA LEU A 579 23.00 -8.09 2.02
C LEU A 579 22.01 -8.84 2.91
N THR A 580 21.75 -8.26 4.10
CA THR A 580 20.84 -8.82 5.11
C THR A 580 19.83 -7.78 5.55
N CYS A 581 18.72 -8.22 6.12
CA CYS A 581 17.71 -7.37 6.72
C CYS A 581 17.38 -7.82 8.15
N LYS A 582 16.88 -6.89 8.96
CA LYS A 582 16.45 -7.15 10.33
C LYS A 582 15.02 -6.66 10.51
N ILE A 583 14.15 -7.52 11.03
CA ILE A 583 12.81 -7.13 11.46
C ILE A 583 12.92 -6.28 12.72
N THR A 584 12.34 -5.08 12.69
CA THR A 584 12.36 -4.13 13.81
C THR A 584 10.98 -3.86 14.40
N GLY A 585 9.92 -4.34 13.75
CA GLY A 585 8.56 -4.23 14.26
C GLY A 585 7.65 -5.31 13.72
N TYR A 586 6.54 -5.52 14.42
CA TYR A 586 5.44 -6.40 14.02
C TYR A 586 4.12 -5.63 14.13
N GLY A 587 3.20 -5.85 13.19
CA GLY A 587 1.92 -5.16 13.17
C GLY A 587 0.79 -5.99 12.58
N GLN A 588 -0.43 -5.66 13.02
CA GLN A 588 -1.70 -6.18 12.47
C GLN A 588 -2.57 -5.09 11.86
N GLY A 589 -2.30 -3.82 12.20
CA GLY A 589 -3.11 -2.65 11.86
C GLY A 589 -2.97 -2.16 10.42
N ASP A 590 -1.90 -2.59 9.73
CA ASP A 590 -1.69 -2.27 8.32
C ASP A 590 -2.47 -3.26 7.43
N ILE A 591 -3.78 -3.04 7.39
CA ILE A 591 -4.75 -3.86 6.62
C ILE A 591 -4.31 -4.01 5.17
N GLY A 592 -3.88 -2.91 4.54
CA GLY A 592 -3.46 -2.94 3.15
C GLY A 592 -2.23 -3.81 2.94
N CYS A 593 -1.21 -3.70 3.81
CA CYS A 593 -0.02 -4.56 3.69
C CYS A 593 -0.32 -6.05 3.86
N VAL A 594 -1.15 -6.40 4.84
CA VAL A 594 -1.54 -7.80 5.09
C VAL A 594 -2.32 -8.35 3.90
N SER A 595 -3.25 -7.57 3.35
CA SER A 595 -4.00 -7.96 2.15
C SER A 595 -3.13 -8.06 0.91
N SER A 596 -2.17 -7.16 0.71
CA SER A 596 -1.23 -7.22 -0.42
C SER A 596 -0.28 -8.43 -0.34
N LEU A 597 0.16 -8.79 0.87
CA LEU A 597 0.83 -10.07 1.13
C LEU A 597 -0.07 -11.24 0.73
N CYS A 598 -1.32 -11.27 1.20
CA CYS A 598 -2.25 -12.35 0.86
C CYS A 598 -2.49 -12.45 -0.65
N ASN A 599 -2.59 -11.32 -1.34
CA ASN A 599 -2.72 -11.25 -2.79
C ASN A 599 -1.52 -11.95 -3.48
N THR A 600 -0.29 -11.63 -3.07
CA THR A 600 0.93 -12.33 -3.53
C THR A 600 0.84 -13.85 -3.33
N LEU A 601 0.46 -14.29 -2.14
CA LEU A 601 0.35 -15.72 -1.78
C LEU A 601 -0.71 -16.44 -2.62
N ILE A 602 -1.87 -15.82 -2.84
CA ILE A 602 -2.98 -16.37 -3.63
C ILE A 602 -2.55 -16.60 -5.08
N TYR A 603 -1.97 -15.58 -5.73
CA TYR A 603 -1.56 -15.69 -7.14
C TYR A 603 -0.41 -16.69 -7.33
N TYR A 604 0.55 -16.72 -6.40
CA TYR A 604 1.63 -17.71 -6.46
C TYR A 604 1.10 -19.14 -6.30
N ALA A 605 0.19 -19.38 -5.35
CA ALA A 605 -0.44 -20.68 -5.15
C ALA A 605 -1.26 -21.12 -6.38
N ALA A 606 -2.02 -20.19 -6.97
CA ALA A 606 -2.82 -20.44 -8.17
C ALA A 606 -1.92 -20.77 -9.37
N ALA A 607 -0.80 -20.06 -9.55
CA ALA A 607 0.17 -20.32 -10.61
C ALA A 607 0.78 -21.72 -10.48
N LYS A 608 1.01 -22.19 -9.25
CA LYS A 608 1.53 -23.54 -8.96
C LYS A 608 0.45 -24.64 -9.00
N GLY A 609 -0.81 -24.29 -9.25
CA GLY A 609 -1.91 -25.25 -9.30
C GLY A 609 -2.22 -25.91 -7.95
N VAL A 610 -2.04 -25.19 -6.86
CA VAL A 610 -2.32 -25.69 -5.50
C VAL A 610 -3.82 -25.97 -5.34
N ASP A 611 -4.16 -27.15 -4.81
CA ASP A 611 -5.52 -27.57 -4.52
C ASP A 611 -6.14 -26.74 -3.37
N SER A 612 -7.42 -26.39 -3.49
CA SER A 612 -8.14 -25.53 -2.54
C SER A 612 -8.19 -26.10 -1.12
N LYS A 613 -8.05 -27.41 -0.92
CA LYS A 613 -8.00 -28.02 0.43
C LYS A 613 -6.86 -27.46 1.29
N TYR A 614 -5.74 -27.07 0.67
CA TYR A 614 -4.58 -26.50 1.37
C TYR A 614 -4.82 -25.08 1.87
N ALA A 615 -5.97 -24.47 1.59
CA ALA A 615 -6.41 -23.27 2.30
C ALA A 615 -6.80 -23.55 3.76
N TYR A 616 -6.99 -24.82 4.16
CA TYR A 616 -7.45 -25.22 5.50
C TYR A 616 -6.48 -26.15 6.25
N GLU A 617 -5.62 -26.84 5.51
CA GLU A 617 -4.56 -27.67 6.08
C GLU A 617 -3.20 -27.21 5.56
N GLU A 618 -2.22 -27.14 6.44
CA GLU A 618 -0.86 -26.78 6.05
C GLU A 618 -0.26 -27.90 5.19
N GLY A 619 0.12 -27.57 3.95
CA GLY A 619 0.83 -28.49 3.06
C GLY A 619 2.34 -28.53 3.32
N SER A 620 3.09 -29.01 2.33
CA SER A 620 4.54 -29.21 2.43
C SER A 620 5.35 -28.29 1.54
N SER A 621 4.77 -27.82 0.44
CA SER A 621 5.43 -26.86 -0.47
C SER A 621 5.19 -25.41 -0.03
N VAL A 622 6.09 -24.52 -0.45
CA VAL A 622 5.97 -23.07 -0.23
C VAL A 622 4.61 -22.53 -0.71
N ALA A 623 4.12 -23.02 -1.85
CA ALA A 623 2.85 -22.60 -2.42
C ALA A 623 1.63 -23.09 -1.62
N GLU A 624 1.64 -24.35 -1.15
CA GLU A 624 0.57 -24.89 -0.29
C GLU A 624 0.51 -24.15 1.05
N LYS A 625 1.68 -23.92 1.67
CA LYS A 625 1.80 -23.12 2.91
C LYS A 625 1.33 -21.68 2.70
N GLY A 626 1.67 -21.08 1.56
CA GLY A 626 1.24 -19.73 1.19
C GLY A 626 -0.28 -19.61 1.10
N LEU A 627 -0.97 -20.55 0.47
CA LEU A 627 -2.43 -20.55 0.39
C LEU A 627 -3.08 -20.68 1.78
N TYR A 628 -2.55 -21.57 2.62
CA TYR A 628 -2.98 -21.72 4.01
C TYR A 628 -2.82 -20.42 4.80
N LEU A 629 -1.64 -19.78 4.68
CA LEU A 629 -1.33 -18.51 5.33
C LEU A 629 -2.27 -17.39 4.87
N ALA A 630 -2.52 -17.28 3.57
CA ALA A 630 -3.44 -16.29 3.00
C ALA A 630 -4.85 -16.44 3.57
N ASN A 631 -5.42 -17.64 3.59
CA ASN A 631 -6.76 -17.87 4.12
C ASN A 631 -6.83 -17.53 5.62
N ARG A 632 -5.81 -17.89 6.40
CA ARG A 632 -5.74 -17.54 7.83
C ARG A 632 -5.71 -16.05 8.08
N LEU A 633 -4.81 -15.33 7.41
CA LEU A 633 -4.66 -13.89 7.58
C LEU A 633 -5.92 -13.14 7.17
N LEU A 634 -6.48 -13.44 5.99
CA LEU A 634 -7.70 -12.78 5.51
C LEU A 634 -8.91 -13.04 6.41
N SER A 635 -9.06 -14.27 6.93
CA SER A 635 -10.14 -14.62 7.85
C SER A 635 -10.02 -13.88 9.18
N MET A 636 -8.82 -13.85 9.77
CA MET A 636 -8.58 -13.14 11.02
C MET A 636 -8.67 -11.62 10.85
N GLN A 637 -8.19 -11.09 9.73
CA GLN A 637 -8.31 -9.67 9.40
C GLN A 637 -9.76 -9.24 9.30
N TRP A 638 -10.60 -10.05 8.63
CA TRP A 638 -12.02 -9.76 8.53
C TRP A 638 -12.70 -9.79 9.90
N GLU A 639 -12.53 -10.88 10.65
CA GLU A 639 -13.19 -11.04 11.94
C GLU A 639 -12.73 -9.97 12.95
N GLY A 640 -11.43 -9.66 13.00
CA GLY A 640 -10.86 -8.71 13.96
C GLY A 640 -11.00 -7.25 13.55
N GLY A 641 -10.94 -6.96 12.25
CA GLY A 641 -10.86 -5.59 11.72
C GLY A 641 -12.19 -5.02 11.24
N ARG A 642 -13.22 -5.84 10.97
CA ARG A 642 -14.48 -5.35 10.39
C ARG A 642 -15.21 -4.40 11.33
N ASP A 643 -15.69 -3.27 10.81
CA ASP A 643 -16.64 -2.40 11.49
C ASP A 643 -17.76 -1.93 10.56
N ASP A 644 -18.44 -0.84 10.91
CA ASP A 644 -19.63 -0.34 10.22
C ASP A 644 -19.34 0.31 8.86
N ILE A 645 -18.08 0.66 8.58
CA ILE A 645 -17.69 1.34 7.34
C ILE A 645 -16.52 0.66 6.61
N GLY A 646 -15.81 -0.28 7.22
CA GLY A 646 -14.74 -0.96 6.50
C GLY A 646 -13.98 -1.96 7.37
N LEU A 647 -12.65 -1.91 7.25
CA LEU A 647 -11.71 -2.69 8.04
C LEU A 647 -10.71 -1.74 8.71
N ALA A 648 -10.66 -1.72 10.03
CA ALA A 648 -9.65 -0.98 10.76
C ALA A 648 -9.43 -1.57 12.16
N TYR A 649 -8.19 -1.50 12.62
CA TYR A 649 -7.84 -1.73 14.01
C TYR A 649 -7.63 -0.41 14.73
N GLU A 650 -7.99 -0.39 16.02
CA GLU A 650 -7.58 0.72 16.88
C GLU A 650 -6.05 0.72 17.01
N ASP A 651 -5.46 1.90 16.81
CA ASP A 651 -4.02 2.10 16.93
C ASP A 651 -3.68 3.46 17.53
N CYS A 652 -2.39 3.69 17.72
CA CYS A 652 -1.83 4.99 18.10
C CYS A 652 -0.57 5.28 17.28
N ASN A 653 -0.18 6.54 17.22
CA ASN A 653 1.06 6.93 16.57
C ASN A 653 1.83 7.96 17.41
N GLY A 654 2.96 7.52 17.97
CA GLY A 654 3.87 8.36 18.75
C GLY A 654 4.54 9.47 17.93
N SER A 655 4.63 9.32 16.59
CA SER A 655 5.23 10.35 15.73
C SER A 655 4.34 11.59 15.60
N LEU A 656 3.04 11.50 15.91
CA LEU A 656 2.11 12.64 15.87
C LEU A 656 2.50 13.77 16.81
N LYS A 657 3.39 13.54 17.80
CA LYS A 657 3.96 14.66 18.58
C LYS A 657 4.70 15.68 17.72
N ARG A 658 5.22 15.26 16.55
CA ARG A 658 5.82 16.15 15.54
C ARG A 658 4.85 17.21 15.04
N VAL A 659 3.53 16.99 15.09
CA VAL A 659 2.53 18.01 14.77
C VAL A 659 2.74 19.28 15.63
N PHE A 660 3.06 19.10 16.91
CA PHE A 660 3.25 20.19 17.86
C PHE A 660 4.69 20.72 17.90
N GLU A 661 5.67 19.84 17.71
CA GLU A 661 7.08 20.12 17.98
C GLU A 661 7.94 20.37 16.73
N GLN A 662 7.54 19.82 15.58
CA GLN A 662 8.39 19.82 14.38
C GLN A 662 8.53 21.23 13.84
N LYS A 663 9.78 21.68 13.72
CA LYS A 663 10.12 22.90 13.02
C LYS A 663 10.10 22.66 11.52
N VAL A 664 9.58 23.63 10.79
CA VAL A 664 9.65 23.69 9.34
C VAL A 664 10.69 24.75 8.98
N TYR A 665 11.74 24.35 8.26
CA TYR A 665 12.75 25.31 7.85
C TYR A 665 12.16 26.33 6.86
N ILE A 666 12.36 27.62 7.13
CA ILE A 666 12.03 28.72 6.24
C ILE A 666 13.28 29.62 6.17
N PRO A 667 13.82 29.93 4.98
CA PRO A 667 15.03 30.74 4.86
C PRO A 667 14.90 32.12 5.52
N ASP A 668 15.98 32.62 6.11
CA ASP A 668 16.02 33.90 6.85
C ASP A 668 15.52 35.12 6.06
N TYR A 669 15.65 35.08 4.73
CA TYR A 669 15.22 36.15 3.84
C TYR A 669 13.72 36.11 3.52
N TYR A 670 13.04 34.99 3.82
CA TYR A 670 11.69 34.74 3.37
C TYR A 670 10.66 35.17 4.42
N LYS A 671 9.62 35.89 3.97
CA LYS A 671 8.44 36.24 4.76
C LYS A 671 7.22 36.20 3.87
N GLY A 672 6.23 35.42 4.24
CA GLY A 672 5.00 35.25 3.48
C GLY A 672 3.84 34.77 4.33
N GLU A 673 2.72 34.46 3.69
CA GLU A 673 1.52 33.94 4.34
C GLU A 673 0.91 32.77 3.56
N MET A 674 0.42 31.76 4.28
CA MET A 674 -0.48 30.74 3.74
C MET A 674 -1.86 31.35 3.43
N PRO A 675 -2.73 30.69 2.65
CA PRO A 675 -4.06 31.24 2.32
C PRO A 675 -4.95 31.53 3.54
N ASP A 676 -4.77 30.81 4.65
CA ASP A 676 -5.50 31.03 5.91
C ASP A 676 -4.92 32.18 6.76
N GLY A 677 -3.84 32.83 6.32
CA GLY A 677 -3.14 33.91 7.01
C GLY A 677 -2.00 33.45 7.93
N SER A 678 -1.76 32.14 8.04
CA SER A 678 -0.63 31.58 8.79
C SER A 678 0.71 32.12 8.27
N LYS A 679 1.63 32.44 9.18
CA LYS A 679 2.91 33.07 8.81
C LYS A 679 3.90 32.04 8.28
N LEU A 680 4.47 32.32 7.10
CA LEU A 680 5.61 31.60 6.54
C LEU A 680 6.87 32.44 6.76
N GLU A 681 7.53 32.26 7.90
CA GLU A 681 8.76 32.97 8.25
C GLU A 681 9.65 32.11 9.19
N PRO A 682 10.93 32.48 9.40
CA PRO A 682 11.83 31.71 10.26
C PRO A 682 11.26 31.45 11.66
N GLY A 683 11.32 30.19 12.10
CA GLY A 683 10.73 29.73 13.36
C GLY A 683 9.36 29.05 13.20
N ALA A 684 8.86 28.92 11.97
CA ALA A 684 7.68 28.12 11.68
C ALA A 684 7.80 26.67 12.18
N THR A 685 6.67 26.12 12.59
CA THR A 685 6.43 24.71 12.89
C THR A 685 5.37 24.13 11.96
N PHE A 686 5.25 22.79 11.94
CA PHE A 686 4.23 22.07 11.18
C PHE A 686 2.83 22.67 11.39
N LEU A 687 2.41 22.80 12.65
CA LEU A 687 1.10 23.34 13.00
C LEU A 687 0.98 24.85 12.72
N SER A 688 2.05 25.63 12.89
CA SER A 688 1.97 27.09 12.72
C SER A 688 1.67 27.55 11.30
N ILE A 689 1.94 26.70 10.30
CA ILE A 689 1.66 26.95 8.89
C ILE A 689 0.42 26.19 8.39
N ARG A 690 -0.28 25.50 9.31
CA ARG A 690 -1.48 24.70 9.07
C ARG A 690 -2.50 24.96 10.18
N GLU A 691 -2.73 26.23 10.52
CA GLU A 691 -3.61 26.57 11.66
C GLU A 691 -5.05 26.08 11.48
N SER A 692 -5.48 25.81 10.24
CA SER A 692 -6.73 25.12 9.93
C SER A 692 -6.92 23.78 10.65
N TYR A 693 -5.85 23.05 11.01
CA TYR A 693 -5.95 21.84 11.83
C TYR A 693 -6.63 22.09 13.18
N LYS A 694 -6.50 23.29 13.76
CA LYS A 694 -7.14 23.63 15.05
C LYS A 694 -8.67 23.57 15.01
N LYS A 695 -9.27 23.54 13.82
CA LYS A 695 -10.72 23.39 13.61
C LYS A 695 -11.16 21.93 13.53
N ASP A 696 -10.21 21.01 13.36
CA ASP A 696 -10.46 19.59 13.17
C ASP A 696 -10.73 18.89 14.53
N PRO A 697 -11.83 18.15 14.68
CA PRO A 697 -12.14 17.46 15.93
C PRO A 697 -11.10 16.41 16.36
N MET A 698 -10.54 15.64 15.41
CA MET A 698 -9.51 14.65 15.72
C MET A 698 -8.23 15.32 16.19
N PHE A 699 -7.87 16.46 15.57
CA PHE A 699 -6.75 17.27 16.05
C PHE A 699 -6.99 17.80 17.47
N GLN A 700 -8.21 18.26 17.80
CA GLN A 700 -8.53 18.75 19.14
C GLN A 700 -8.37 17.65 20.20
N GLU A 701 -8.82 16.42 19.91
CA GLU A 701 -8.62 15.26 20.78
C GLU A 701 -7.12 14.90 20.94
N LEU A 702 -6.36 14.88 19.84
CA LEU A 702 -4.92 14.69 19.88
C LEU A 702 -4.22 15.76 20.74
N GLN A 703 -4.64 17.03 20.57
CA GLN A 703 -4.09 18.16 21.32
C GLN A 703 -4.34 18.02 22.81
N GLU A 704 -5.54 17.62 23.22
CA GLU A 704 -5.86 17.38 24.64
C GLU A 704 -4.95 16.32 25.26
N VAL A 705 -4.69 15.22 24.54
CA VAL A 705 -3.77 14.16 24.98
C VAL A 705 -2.34 14.69 25.11
N TYR A 706 -1.85 15.38 24.09
CA TYR A 706 -0.48 15.92 24.08
C TYR A 706 -0.27 16.98 25.16
N GLU A 707 -1.23 17.90 25.38
CA GLU A 707 -1.14 18.91 26.44
C GLU A 707 -1.15 18.29 27.85
N ALA A 708 -1.80 17.13 28.02
CA ALA A 708 -1.86 16.42 29.28
C ALA A 708 -0.59 15.60 29.57
N THR A 709 0.04 15.00 28.55
CA THR A 709 1.09 13.98 28.72
C THR A 709 2.45 14.37 28.15
N GLY A 710 2.50 15.24 27.15
CA GLY A 710 3.67 15.51 26.31
C GLY A 710 3.95 14.45 25.25
N GLU A 711 3.11 13.42 25.13
CA GLU A 711 3.23 12.33 24.15
C GLU A 711 1.88 12.10 23.46
N THR A 712 1.85 11.24 22.42
CA THR A 712 0.63 10.98 21.63
C THR A 712 0.20 9.52 21.62
N GLU A 713 0.88 8.64 22.36
CA GLU A 713 0.59 7.20 22.40
C GLU A 713 -0.79 6.88 23.02
N ASP A 714 -1.30 7.76 23.88
CA ASP A 714 -2.62 7.63 24.50
C ASP A 714 -3.77 8.08 23.58
N TYR A 715 -3.47 8.76 22.46
CA TYR A 715 -4.47 9.07 21.44
C TYR A 715 -4.72 7.82 20.59
N LYS A 716 -5.89 7.22 20.76
CA LYS A 716 -6.31 6.02 20.03
C LYS A 716 -7.29 6.38 18.94
N TYR A 717 -7.08 5.83 17.75
CA TYR A 717 -7.92 6.08 16.58
C TYR A 717 -7.92 4.86 15.64
N LYS A 718 -8.87 4.85 14.71
CA LYS A 718 -8.94 3.90 13.60
C LYS A 718 -8.69 4.65 12.31
N LEU A 719 -8.01 4.03 11.35
CA LEU A 719 -7.82 4.59 10.01
C LEU A 719 -8.38 3.70 8.93
N HIS A 720 -9.24 4.31 8.13
CA HIS A 720 -9.88 3.75 6.95
C HIS A 720 -9.26 4.37 5.70
N ARG A 721 -7.99 4.03 5.43
CA ARG A 721 -7.32 4.49 4.21
C ARG A 721 -7.99 3.87 3.00
N PHE A 722 -8.19 4.65 1.94
CA PHE A 722 -8.82 4.15 0.72
C PHE A 722 -7.99 3.03 0.08
N TRP A 723 -6.66 3.18 0.08
CA TRP A 723 -5.76 2.14 -0.45
C TRP A 723 -5.72 0.87 0.41
N HIS A 724 -5.92 0.96 1.75
CA HIS A 724 -6.08 -0.24 2.59
C HIS A 724 -7.26 -1.07 2.09
N MET A 725 -8.38 -0.40 1.83
CA MET A 725 -9.59 -1.06 1.35
C MET A 725 -9.39 -1.57 -0.08
N GLY A 726 -8.62 -0.84 -0.90
CA GLY A 726 -8.22 -1.29 -2.22
C GLY A 726 -7.47 -2.62 -2.20
N ASP A 727 -6.40 -2.74 -1.42
CA ASP A 727 -5.68 -4.02 -1.27
C ASP A 727 -6.58 -5.12 -0.69
N ALA A 728 -7.42 -4.78 0.31
CA ALA A 728 -8.36 -5.72 0.89
C ALA A 728 -9.34 -6.28 -0.15
N LEU A 729 -10.00 -5.41 -0.93
CA LEU A 729 -10.88 -5.78 -2.02
C LEU A 729 -10.16 -6.62 -3.08
N MET A 730 -8.93 -6.26 -3.45
CA MET A 730 -8.15 -7.06 -4.39
C MET A 730 -7.82 -8.46 -3.86
N SER A 731 -7.52 -8.59 -2.56
CA SER A 731 -7.20 -9.90 -1.95
C SER A 731 -8.42 -10.79 -1.74
N TYR A 732 -9.55 -10.25 -1.26
CA TYR A 732 -10.81 -10.98 -1.14
C TYR A 732 -11.36 -11.35 -2.52
N GLY A 733 -11.32 -10.41 -3.47
CA GLY A 733 -11.69 -10.67 -4.86
C GLY A 733 -10.76 -11.69 -5.54
N GLY A 734 -9.46 -11.65 -5.27
CA GLY A 734 -8.49 -12.63 -5.74
C GLY A 734 -8.79 -14.05 -5.25
N MET A 735 -9.13 -14.20 -3.96
CA MET A 735 -9.57 -15.49 -3.41
C MET A 735 -10.89 -15.94 -4.04
N ALA A 736 -11.87 -15.05 -4.19
CA ALA A 736 -13.14 -15.36 -4.84
C ALA A 736 -12.97 -15.77 -6.32
N LEU A 737 -12.02 -15.17 -7.02
CA LEU A 737 -11.76 -15.41 -8.44
C LEU A 737 -10.98 -16.71 -8.69
N LEU A 738 -9.92 -16.94 -7.92
CA LEU A 738 -8.97 -18.05 -8.16
C LEU A 738 -9.29 -19.29 -7.32
N TYR A 739 -9.97 -19.11 -6.19
CA TYR A 739 -10.33 -20.16 -5.23
C TYR A 739 -11.79 -20.02 -4.76
N PRO A 740 -12.79 -20.03 -5.66
CA PRO A 740 -14.19 -19.75 -5.33
C PRO A 740 -14.81 -20.71 -4.29
N ASP A 741 -14.26 -21.92 -4.16
CA ASP A 741 -14.70 -22.92 -3.19
C ASP A 741 -14.09 -22.74 -1.78
N VAL A 742 -13.06 -21.89 -1.66
CA VAL A 742 -12.44 -21.57 -0.37
C VAL A 742 -13.33 -20.60 0.40
N LYS A 743 -13.47 -20.87 1.70
CA LYS A 743 -14.25 -20.08 2.65
C LYS A 743 -13.36 -19.58 3.77
N PRO A 744 -13.70 -18.42 4.36
CA PRO A 744 -13.04 -17.90 5.54
C PRO A 744 -13.08 -18.90 6.70
N ILE A 745 -11.96 -19.05 7.40
CA ILE A 745 -11.83 -19.87 8.60
C ILE A 745 -12.67 -19.25 9.72
N GLY A 746 -13.48 -20.07 10.41
CA GLY A 746 -14.40 -19.61 11.46
C GLY A 746 -15.85 -19.51 11.00
N VAL A 747 -16.10 -19.55 9.70
CA VAL A 747 -17.38 -19.97 9.11
C VAL A 747 -17.42 -21.49 9.28
N GLU A 748 -18.48 -22.04 9.89
CA GLU A 748 -18.59 -23.52 9.98
C GLU A 748 -18.30 -24.11 8.59
N PRO A 749 -17.32 -25.04 8.47
CA PRO A 749 -17.06 -25.67 7.18
C PRO A 749 -18.37 -26.29 6.70
N PRO A 750 -18.68 -26.25 5.39
CA PRO A 750 -19.86 -26.94 4.90
C PRO A 750 -19.70 -28.41 5.28
N THR A 751 -20.50 -28.87 6.23
CA THR A 751 -20.71 -30.28 6.43
C THR A 751 -21.08 -30.85 5.07
N PRO A 752 -20.41 -31.91 4.58
CA PRO A 752 -20.75 -32.50 3.31
C PRO A 752 -22.25 -32.79 3.29
N ASP A 753 -22.91 -32.24 2.26
CA ASP A 753 -24.33 -32.29 2.02
C ASP A 753 -24.82 -33.74 2.15
N THR A 754 -25.32 -34.07 3.34
CA THR A 754 -26.06 -35.29 3.59
C THR A 754 -27.51 -34.86 3.60
N SER A 755 -28.10 -34.99 2.42
CA SER A 755 -29.52 -34.85 2.13
C SER A 755 -30.40 -35.02 3.36
N GLU A 756 -31.26 -34.02 3.59
CA GLU A 756 -32.37 -34.04 4.55
C GLU A 756 -33.02 -35.43 4.60
N GLY A 757 -32.69 -36.15 5.67
CA GLY A 757 -33.31 -37.40 6.07
C GLY A 757 -33.92 -37.20 7.45
N THR A 758 -35.16 -36.71 7.49
CA THR A 758 -35.97 -36.64 8.70
C THR A 758 -36.22 -38.06 9.23
N THR A 759 -35.48 -38.50 10.25
CA THR A 759 -35.84 -39.69 11.04
C THR A 759 -35.55 -39.44 12.52
N GLY A 760 -36.61 -39.45 13.33
CA GLY A 760 -36.52 -39.38 14.79
C GLY A 760 -35.68 -40.54 15.35
N GLY A 761 -34.58 -40.20 16.00
CA GLY A 761 -33.81 -41.12 16.85
C GLY A 761 -34.45 -41.25 18.23
N THR A 762 -34.27 -42.41 18.86
CA THR A 762 -34.66 -42.65 20.26
C THR A 762 -33.39 -42.82 21.10
N ALA A 763 -33.40 -42.39 22.36
CA ALA A 763 -32.27 -42.59 23.26
C ALA A 763 -32.02 -44.09 23.48
N THR A 764 -30.76 -44.52 23.39
CA THR A 764 -30.36 -45.91 23.62
C THR A 764 -30.10 -46.18 25.10
N LEU A 765 -29.64 -45.17 25.84
CA LEU A 765 -29.44 -45.21 27.28
C LEU A 765 -29.53 -43.79 27.85
N TRP A 766 -30.64 -43.46 28.53
CA TRP A 766 -30.84 -42.15 29.14
C TRP A 766 -29.76 -41.83 30.18
N GLY A 767 -29.05 -40.72 29.97
CA GLY A 767 -27.95 -40.22 30.79
C GLY A 767 -26.54 -40.52 30.27
N ASP A 768 -26.38 -41.34 29.22
CA ASP A 768 -25.07 -41.71 28.66
C ASP A 768 -24.67 -40.79 27.49
N ALA A 769 -24.25 -39.57 27.85
CA ALA A 769 -23.92 -38.52 26.89
C ALA A 769 -22.58 -38.78 26.18
N ASN A 770 -21.66 -39.53 26.78
CA ASN A 770 -20.38 -39.85 26.15
C ASN A 770 -20.41 -41.16 25.32
N CYS A 771 -21.50 -41.93 25.43
CA CYS A 771 -21.73 -43.21 24.74
C CYS A 771 -20.71 -44.30 25.12
N ASP A 772 -20.45 -44.46 26.42
CA ASP A 772 -19.58 -45.52 26.98
C ASP A 772 -20.37 -46.66 27.66
N ASP A 773 -21.68 -46.68 27.46
CA ASP A 773 -22.66 -47.61 28.06
C ASP A 773 -22.78 -47.48 29.60
N LYS A 774 -22.34 -46.37 30.19
CA LYS A 774 -22.39 -46.14 31.65
C LYS A 774 -22.80 -44.71 32.01
N VAL A 775 -23.97 -44.57 32.62
CA VAL A 775 -24.39 -43.29 33.22
C VAL A 775 -23.55 -42.96 34.46
N ASN A 776 -22.67 -41.95 34.36
CA ASN A 776 -21.81 -41.51 35.45
C ASN A 776 -21.45 -40.01 35.36
N LEU A 777 -20.52 -39.57 36.21
CA LEU A 777 -20.20 -38.13 36.34
C LEU A 777 -19.52 -37.60 35.06
N ALA A 778 -18.85 -38.47 34.30
CA ALA A 778 -18.23 -38.10 33.04
C ALA A 778 -19.26 -37.59 32.01
N ASP A 779 -20.49 -38.11 32.02
CA ASP A 779 -21.56 -37.64 31.13
C ASP A 779 -22.00 -36.22 31.45
N ALA A 780 -22.27 -35.96 32.73
CA ALA A 780 -22.62 -34.62 33.20
C ALA A 780 -21.48 -33.63 32.95
N VAL A 781 -20.23 -34.05 33.18
CA VAL A 781 -19.04 -33.20 32.93
C VAL A 781 -18.87 -32.94 31.44
N LEU A 782 -19.06 -33.94 30.57
CA LEU A 782 -18.97 -33.76 29.12
C LEU A 782 -20.05 -32.80 28.61
N ILE A 783 -21.29 -32.88 29.10
CA ILE A 783 -22.36 -31.92 28.77
C ILE A 783 -21.93 -30.50 29.18
N MET A 784 -21.48 -30.31 30.42
CA MET A 784 -21.04 -28.98 30.90
C MET A 784 -19.83 -28.45 30.11
N GLN A 785 -18.88 -29.32 29.75
CA GLN A 785 -17.70 -28.97 28.96
C GLN A 785 -18.06 -28.62 27.52
N ASN A 786 -18.98 -29.37 26.90
CA ASN A 786 -19.53 -29.08 25.58
C ASN A 786 -20.30 -27.75 25.58
N LYS A 787 -21.12 -27.46 26.60
CA LYS A 787 -21.83 -26.18 26.70
C LYS A 787 -20.89 -24.98 26.94
N ALA A 788 -19.76 -25.20 27.62
CA ALA A 788 -18.77 -24.16 27.87
C ALA A 788 -17.78 -23.94 26.70
N ASN A 789 -17.44 -25.00 25.96
CA ASN A 789 -16.51 -24.97 24.84
C ASN A 789 -16.82 -26.11 23.84
N PRO A 790 -17.85 -25.94 22.99
CA PRO A 790 -18.33 -26.99 22.10
C PRO A 790 -17.32 -27.38 21.01
N SER A 791 -16.38 -26.49 20.67
CA SER A 791 -15.32 -26.76 19.69
C SER A 791 -14.24 -27.73 20.20
N LYS A 792 -14.02 -27.79 21.52
CA LYS A 792 -13.05 -28.72 22.14
C LYS A 792 -13.68 -30.02 22.63
N TYR A 793 -14.91 -29.96 23.12
CA TYR A 793 -15.59 -31.09 23.75
C TYR A 793 -16.85 -31.42 22.97
N THR A 794 -16.74 -32.32 21.99
CA THR A 794 -17.86 -32.71 21.12
C THR A 794 -18.66 -33.86 21.72
N ILE A 795 -19.97 -33.85 21.50
CA ILE A 795 -20.89 -34.93 21.85
C ILE A 795 -21.39 -35.53 20.54
N LYS A 796 -21.41 -36.86 20.45
CA LYS A 796 -21.92 -37.57 19.27
C LYS A 796 -23.45 -37.39 19.20
N ALA A 797 -24.04 -37.44 18.00
CA ALA A 797 -25.49 -37.34 17.84
C ALA A 797 -26.30 -38.28 18.75
N GLN A 798 -25.83 -39.52 18.97
CA GLN A 798 -26.47 -40.44 19.91
C GLN A 798 -26.32 -40.00 21.38
N GLY A 799 -25.20 -39.38 21.73
CA GLY A 799 -24.95 -38.81 23.05
C GLY A 799 -25.81 -37.58 23.34
N GLU A 800 -26.18 -36.82 22.31
CA GLU A 800 -27.14 -35.73 22.43
C GLU A 800 -28.54 -36.26 22.76
N LEU A 801 -28.98 -37.33 22.09
CA LEU A 801 -30.25 -38.00 22.39
C LEU A 801 -30.24 -38.67 23.77
N ASN A 802 -29.14 -39.33 24.14
CA ASN A 802 -29.02 -40.00 25.43
C ASN A 802 -28.96 -39.01 26.59
N GLY A 803 -28.27 -37.88 26.41
CA GLY A 803 -28.05 -36.90 27.46
C GLY A 803 -29.21 -35.93 27.67
N ASP A 804 -30.20 -35.83 26.78
CA ASP A 804 -31.36 -34.92 26.90
C ASP A 804 -32.44 -35.49 27.84
N VAL A 805 -32.22 -35.34 29.15
CA VAL A 805 -32.96 -36.03 30.22
C VAL A 805 -33.84 -35.09 31.06
N ASP A 806 -33.64 -33.77 31.02
CA ASP A 806 -34.41 -32.80 31.80
C ASP A 806 -35.78 -32.49 31.18
N GLU A 807 -35.81 -32.25 29.87
CA GLU A 807 -37.00 -31.89 29.08
C GLU A 807 -36.85 -32.36 27.60
N ASN A 808 -36.87 -33.69 27.40
CA ASN A 808 -36.55 -34.34 26.12
C ASN A 808 -37.15 -33.68 24.88
N GLY A 809 -36.27 -33.41 23.91
CA GLY A 809 -36.58 -32.74 22.65
C GLY A 809 -36.25 -31.25 22.66
N ASN A 810 -35.72 -30.70 23.76
CA ASN A 810 -35.17 -29.34 23.82
C ASN A 810 -33.64 -29.30 23.58
N GLY A 811 -33.00 -30.46 23.45
CA GLY A 811 -31.57 -30.60 23.23
C GLY A 811 -30.76 -30.43 24.51
N LEU A 812 -29.45 -30.76 24.47
CA LEU A 812 -28.63 -30.75 25.68
C LEU A 812 -28.50 -29.36 26.32
N THR A 813 -28.77 -29.30 27.62
CA THR A 813 -28.63 -28.13 28.49
C THR A 813 -27.81 -28.46 29.74
N ASN A 814 -27.42 -27.44 30.51
CA ASN A 814 -26.79 -27.65 31.82
C ASN A 814 -27.74 -28.30 32.85
N LYS A 815 -29.05 -28.28 32.62
CA LYS A 815 -30.00 -28.94 33.51
C LYS A 815 -29.99 -30.47 33.33
N ASP A 816 -29.66 -30.95 32.13
CA ASP A 816 -29.46 -32.36 31.86
C ASP A 816 -28.29 -32.94 32.65
N ALA A 817 -27.18 -32.20 32.66
CA ALA A 817 -26.03 -32.51 33.50
C ALA A 817 -26.40 -32.56 34.99
N LEU A 818 -27.24 -31.63 35.45
CA LEU A 818 -27.75 -31.61 36.82
C LEU A 818 -28.64 -32.82 37.13
N LYS A 819 -29.51 -33.24 36.20
CA LYS A 819 -30.41 -34.38 36.39
C LYS A 819 -29.67 -35.71 36.41
N ILE A 820 -28.63 -35.87 35.58
CA ILE A 820 -27.68 -37.00 35.66
C ILE A 820 -26.99 -37.03 37.04
N GLN A 821 -26.53 -35.88 37.54
CA GLN A 821 -25.93 -35.80 38.88
C GLN A 821 -26.92 -36.16 40.00
N GLN A 822 -28.19 -35.73 39.88
CA GLN A 822 -29.25 -36.09 40.83
C GLN A 822 -29.54 -37.59 40.83
N PHE A 823 -29.56 -38.23 39.65
CA PHE A 823 -29.74 -39.67 39.51
C PHE A 823 -28.61 -40.47 40.16
N MET A 824 -27.36 -40.04 39.94
CA MET A 824 -26.19 -40.66 40.59
C MET A 824 -26.21 -40.54 42.13
N LEU A 825 -26.85 -39.50 42.66
CA LEU A 825 -27.00 -39.28 44.10
C LEU A 825 -28.24 -39.99 44.69
N GLY A 826 -29.04 -40.68 43.87
CA GLY A 826 -30.29 -41.31 44.29
C GLY A 826 -31.38 -40.31 44.69
N LEU A 827 -31.30 -39.08 44.18
CA LEU A 827 -32.30 -38.03 44.40
C LEU A 827 -33.46 -38.11 43.40
N VAL A 828 -33.22 -38.75 42.25
CA VAL A 828 -34.25 -39.13 41.26
C VAL A 828 -34.05 -40.60 40.88
N ASP A 829 -35.16 -41.32 40.67
CA ASP A 829 -35.14 -42.78 40.47
C ASP A 829 -35.00 -43.21 39.00
N SER A 830 -35.11 -42.27 38.05
CA SER A 830 -35.03 -42.51 36.60
C SER A 830 -34.50 -41.27 35.86
N LEU A 831 -33.85 -41.51 34.72
CA LEU A 831 -33.45 -40.50 33.74
C LEU A 831 -34.29 -40.54 32.46
N GLU A 832 -35.23 -41.49 32.35
CA GLU A 832 -36.22 -41.48 31.29
C GLU A 832 -37.18 -40.29 31.51
N PRO A 833 -37.25 -39.33 30.58
CA PRO A 833 -37.95 -38.05 30.73
C PRO A 833 -39.47 -38.14 30.68
#